data_AF-A0A1G8I9Z7-F1
#
_entry.id   AF-A0A1G8I9Z7-F1
#
_cell.length_a   1.000
_cell.length_b   1.000
_cell.length_c   1.000
_cell.angle_alpha   90.00
_cell.angle_beta   90.00
_cell.angle_gamma   90.00
#
_symmetry.space_group_name_H-M   'P 1'
#
loop_
_entity.id
_entity.type
_entity.pdbx_description
1 polymer ?
#
loop_
_entity_poly.entity_id
_entity_poly.type
_entity_poly.pdbx_seq_one_letter_code
_entity_poly.pdbx_strand_id
1 'polypeptide(L)'
;MPSMSVATSAILASAVVLAPPSITAQPPSDIRLGAAEAASLQTPVQAPSSATGARQAAYAEAAHAFGVPESVLLGVSYMQSRWDVNAGEPSTSGGYGPMHLIDLKTARLTIGAGTGNHHDDNEEDPRGDDTRPLPPRHHEAPGDAPPEPRTLMRASELTGITPERLRSDPAANIRGGAALLSETQRALGKPADDDPSDWYDAVARYSGEPTGGTAFADEVFAMIRSGMTRTTDDGHPLRLGAHPALTAPAASRGSRPSADSGPRASADRGPRASSSPPRPRRTAGDSDRGQRRTAKADRKRAKRAHAGARAGRGRTPKWRNTQRFDEGRPARVSMRDTPSRSAPRGSAPGVRDGGARDGGASRKRTDMRAECPESLACEWMPAAYKRLKKGGYGNHDRMAQRRPIDYIVIHDTEGSYRGVPSMVSNPSYVSWHYTIRSEDGHVAQHVRTNDIAWHAGNWDINSRSIGIEHEGYLAHGGTWYTEAMYRSSAKLVKYLAEEHDIPLDRAHILGHDNIPGITPEHVRGMHVDPGPYWDWARFFDLLDSPITGSGPEEGESVVIRPDFDRHRVKYTGCTRKEPGKRCKSQGSASVWLHTQPSHDAPLVQDIGKHAGGKSTHSVYDHAARASTGQRYAKADRQGDWTAIWYLNQKAWFYNPENAPTALPAGGPLVTPRAGLRTVRLYGRAYPEADAYPRGIEPIKLVPLQYTLRAGQRYALGHTLRSIYTHAKSFNPRDHIIIRGKLLYHQIQFGHRVMFVKADDVEILQD
;
A
#
# COMPACT_ATOMS: atom_id res chain seq x y z
N MET A 1 -36.13 39.65 46.19
CA MET A 1 -35.59 40.11 47.50
C MET A 1 -34.06 40.19 47.38
N PRO A 2 -33.36 41.00 48.21
CA PRO A 2 -32.24 41.87 47.78
C PRO A 2 -30.83 41.25 48.03
N SER A 3 -29.65 41.87 47.81
CA SER A 3 -29.18 43.28 47.61
C SER A 3 -27.75 43.25 46.96
N MET A 4 -27.07 44.30 46.46
CA MET A 4 -27.37 45.72 46.15
C MET A 4 -26.26 46.35 45.25
N SER A 5 -26.53 47.54 44.69
CA SER A 5 -25.70 48.78 44.47
C SER A 5 -24.19 48.78 44.80
N VAL A 6 -23.30 49.60 44.17
CA VAL A 6 -23.36 51.02 43.67
C VAL A 6 -22.50 51.14 42.38
N ALA A 7 -22.92 51.66 41.21
CA ALA A 7 -22.97 53.08 40.72
C ALA A 7 -21.63 53.88 40.85
N THR A 8 -21.21 54.87 40.02
CA THR A 8 -21.69 55.63 38.82
C THR A 8 -20.41 56.27 38.15
N SER A 9 -20.32 57.02 37.02
CA SER A 9 -21.21 57.68 36.03
C SER A 9 -20.46 57.88 34.66
N ALA A 10 -20.86 58.83 33.80
CA ALA A 10 -20.29 59.10 32.44
C ALA A 10 -20.25 60.60 32.05
N ILE A 11 -19.68 60.96 30.87
CA ILE A 11 -19.90 62.22 30.09
C ILE A 11 -19.40 62.10 28.62
N LEU A 12 -19.91 62.92 27.69
CA LEU A 12 -19.64 62.94 26.23
C LEU A 12 -18.83 64.17 25.75
N ALA A 13 -18.28 64.11 24.52
CA ALA A 13 -18.00 65.25 23.63
C ALA A 13 -18.13 64.83 22.14
N SER A 14 -18.26 65.75 21.17
CA SER A 14 -18.58 65.40 19.75
C SER A 14 -18.10 66.39 18.67
N ALA A 15 -17.66 65.88 17.50
CA ALA A 15 -17.59 66.54 16.17
C ALA A 15 -17.41 65.45 15.06
N VAL A 16 -17.96 65.42 13.82
CA VAL A 16 -18.85 66.27 12.98
C VAL A 16 -18.16 67.16 11.90
N VAL A 17 -18.63 67.06 10.62
CA VAL A 17 -18.45 67.99 9.45
C VAL A 17 -17.04 68.01 8.76
N LEU A 18 -16.83 68.04 7.43
CA LEU A 18 -17.68 67.98 6.21
C LEU A 18 -16.91 67.41 4.98
N ALA A 19 -17.61 67.20 3.85
CA ALA A 19 -17.12 67.07 2.46
C ALA A 19 -17.75 68.22 1.61
N PRO A 20 -17.80 68.28 0.25
CA PRO A 20 -17.23 67.48 -0.86
C PRO A 20 -16.23 68.39 -1.66
N PRO A 21 -16.08 68.47 -3.02
CA PRO A 21 -16.60 67.69 -4.17
C PRO A 21 -15.54 67.26 -5.22
N SER A 22 -16.01 66.67 -6.32
CA SER A 22 -15.26 66.39 -7.56
C SER A 22 -15.63 67.39 -8.67
N ILE A 23 -14.72 67.65 -9.63
CA ILE A 23 -15.01 68.38 -10.89
C ILE A 23 -14.39 67.63 -12.08
N THR A 24 -15.10 67.62 -13.21
CA THR A 24 -14.72 66.99 -14.48
C THR A 24 -14.08 67.99 -15.45
N ALA A 25 -13.14 67.52 -16.29
CA ALA A 25 -12.65 68.23 -17.47
C ALA A 25 -12.19 67.25 -18.57
N GLN A 26 -12.39 67.64 -19.84
CA GLN A 26 -11.92 66.95 -21.05
C GLN A 26 -11.09 67.93 -21.93
N PRO A 27 -10.43 67.50 -23.03
CA PRO A 27 -9.23 68.15 -23.55
C PRO A 27 -9.45 69.14 -24.72
N PRO A 28 -8.39 69.90 -25.08
CA PRO A 28 -7.98 70.20 -26.45
C PRO A 28 -6.73 69.35 -26.83
N SER A 29 -6.53 68.79 -28.03
CA SER A 29 -6.67 69.28 -29.42
C SER A 29 -5.41 69.97 -29.99
N ASP A 30 -4.73 69.21 -30.85
CA ASP A 30 -3.91 69.60 -32.01
C ASP A 30 -2.80 70.67 -31.92
N ILE A 31 -1.54 70.20 -32.01
CA ILE A 31 -0.51 70.82 -32.87
C ILE A 31 0.16 69.71 -33.70
N ARG A 32 0.30 69.91 -35.03
CA ARG A 32 1.09 69.06 -35.94
C ARG A 32 2.27 69.84 -36.51
N LEU A 33 3.48 69.36 -36.28
CA LEU A 33 4.76 69.63 -36.97
C LEU A 33 5.84 68.77 -36.24
N GLY A 34 6.77 68.05 -36.86
CA GLY A 34 6.96 67.70 -38.27
C GLY A 34 8.35 67.04 -38.49
N ALA A 35 8.42 66.05 -39.40
CA ALA A 35 9.62 65.40 -39.95
C ALA A 35 10.44 64.35 -39.12
N ALA A 36 11.06 63.44 -39.89
CA ALA A 36 12.26 62.63 -39.62
C ALA A 36 12.21 61.47 -38.60
N GLU A 37 11.85 60.31 -39.16
CA GLU A 37 12.19 58.93 -38.79
C GLU A 37 13.47 58.67 -37.96
N ALA A 38 13.34 57.71 -37.03
CA ALA A 38 14.37 56.71 -36.76
C ALA A 38 13.68 55.35 -36.56
N ALA A 39 13.63 54.53 -37.62
CA ALA A 39 12.95 53.23 -37.57
C ALA A 39 13.75 52.22 -36.72
N SER A 40 13.11 51.65 -35.70
CA SER A 40 13.64 50.51 -34.94
C SER A 40 12.56 49.45 -34.83
N LEU A 41 12.84 48.27 -35.41
CA LEU A 41 11.89 47.17 -35.51
C LEU A 41 11.70 46.49 -34.15
N GLN A 42 10.72 46.98 -33.38
CA GLN A 42 10.23 46.26 -32.21
C GLN A 42 9.42 45.04 -32.65
N THR A 43 10.12 43.93 -32.91
CA THR A 43 9.50 42.60 -32.87
C THR A 43 8.87 42.42 -31.48
N PRO A 44 7.58 42.05 -31.38
CA PRO A 44 6.95 41.85 -30.08
C PRO A 44 7.63 40.68 -29.35
N VAL A 45 8.24 40.96 -28.21
CA VAL A 45 8.89 39.94 -27.38
C VAL A 45 7.82 39.00 -26.84
N GLN A 46 7.71 37.81 -27.43
CA GLN A 46 6.90 36.74 -26.87
C GLN A 46 7.46 36.36 -25.49
N ALA A 47 6.59 36.30 -24.49
CA ALA A 47 6.95 35.78 -23.18
C ALA A 47 7.41 34.30 -23.31
N PRO A 48 8.41 33.86 -22.54
CA PRO A 48 9.14 32.64 -22.85
C PRO A 48 8.32 31.36 -22.62
N SER A 49 8.11 30.60 -23.68
CA SER A 49 7.55 29.23 -23.65
C SER A 49 8.56 28.16 -23.17
N SER A 50 9.56 28.56 -22.37
CA SER A 50 10.81 27.80 -22.21
C SER A 50 10.72 26.60 -21.26
N ALA A 51 9.87 26.64 -20.23
CA ALA A 51 9.76 25.55 -19.26
C ALA A 51 9.17 24.27 -19.88
N THR A 52 8.18 24.41 -20.78
CA THR A 52 7.32 23.32 -21.26
C THR A 52 8.08 22.25 -22.07
N GLY A 53 9.22 22.60 -22.68
CA GLY A 53 10.06 21.65 -23.43
C GLY A 53 11.41 21.29 -22.77
N ALA A 54 11.83 22.03 -21.74
CA ALA A 54 13.22 21.97 -21.23
C ALA A 54 13.65 20.57 -20.74
N ARG A 55 12.75 19.82 -20.09
CA ARG A 55 13.06 18.47 -19.61
C ARG A 55 13.10 17.44 -20.74
N GLN A 56 12.25 17.54 -21.76
CA GLN A 56 12.32 16.66 -22.93
C GLN A 56 13.63 16.91 -23.70
N ALA A 57 14.00 18.18 -23.90
CA ALA A 57 15.28 18.55 -24.50
C ALA A 57 16.48 17.97 -23.72
N ALA A 58 16.45 17.98 -22.38
CA ALA A 58 17.50 17.36 -21.57
C ALA A 58 17.63 15.84 -21.76
N TYR A 59 16.53 15.12 -22.05
CA TYR A 59 16.59 13.71 -22.44
C TYR A 59 17.24 13.54 -23.83
N ALA A 60 16.77 14.28 -24.84
CA ALA A 60 17.32 14.22 -26.20
C ALA A 60 18.82 14.60 -26.25
N GLU A 61 19.24 15.63 -25.52
CA GLU A 61 20.65 16.03 -25.39
C GLU A 61 21.50 14.95 -24.71
N ALA A 62 21.00 14.32 -23.64
CA ALA A 62 21.72 13.29 -22.92
C ALA A 62 21.81 11.98 -23.73
N ALA A 63 20.71 11.61 -24.39
CA ALA A 63 20.64 10.51 -25.34
C ALA A 63 21.72 10.63 -26.42
N HIS A 64 21.71 11.74 -27.17
CA HIS A 64 22.70 12.05 -28.19
C HIS A 64 24.13 12.13 -27.64
N ALA A 65 24.35 12.76 -26.47
CA ALA A 65 25.68 12.94 -25.90
C ALA A 65 26.35 11.63 -25.42
N PHE A 66 25.59 10.57 -25.16
CA PHE A 66 26.10 9.28 -24.68
C PHE A 66 25.79 8.08 -25.60
N GLY A 67 25.17 8.33 -26.77
CA GLY A 67 24.80 7.30 -27.74
C GLY A 67 23.68 6.37 -27.25
N VAL A 68 22.85 6.82 -26.31
CA VAL A 68 21.73 6.02 -25.75
C VAL A 68 20.44 6.44 -26.46
N PRO A 69 19.62 5.53 -27.02
CA PRO A 69 18.35 5.91 -27.64
C PRO A 69 17.42 6.63 -26.64
N GLU A 70 16.82 7.77 -27.05
CA GLU A 70 16.01 8.61 -26.14
C GLU A 70 14.85 7.82 -25.51
N SER A 71 14.25 6.89 -26.25
CA SER A 71 13.20 6.00 -25.77
C SER A 71 13.66 5.09 -24.61
N VAL A 72 14.90 4.61 -24.65
CA VAL A 72 15.50 3.79 -23.58
C VAL A 72 15.71 4.65 -22.34
N LEU A 73 16.30 5.84 -22.49
CA LEU A 73 16.58 6.75 -21.39
C LEU A 73 15.28 7.23 -20.71
N LEU A 74 14.27 7.61 -21.50
CA LEU A 74 12.93 7.96 -21.02
C LEU A 74 12.24 6.78 -20.34
N GLY A 75 12.32 5.57 -20.91
CA GLY A 75 11.67 4.37 -20.37
C GLY A 75 12.26 3.94 -19.03
N VAL A 76 13.59 3.91 -18.90
CA VAL A 76 14.28 3.66 -17.62
C VAL A 76 13.90 4.71 -16.57
N SER A 77 13.92 5.99 -16.95
CA SER A 77 13.60 7.08 -16.03
C SER A 77 12.15 7.03 -15.55
N TYR A 78 11.19 6.77 -16.45
CA TYR A 78 9.79 6.64 -16.06
C TYR A 78 9.58 5.45 -15.12
N MET A 79 10.30 4.35 -15.33
CA MET A 79 10.22 3.16 -14.48
C MET A 79 10.59 3.45 -13.02
N GLN A 80 11.66 4.22 -12.81
CA GLN A 80 12.20 4.52 -11.47
C GLN A 80 11.59 5.74 -10.79
N SER A 81 11.04 6.71 -11.54
CA SER A 81 10.62 8.01 -10.97
C SER A 81 9.33 8.58 -11.56
N ARG A 82 8.71 7.94 -12.56
CA ARG A 82 7.66 8.54 -13.40
C ARG A 82 8.08 9.90 -14.02
N TRP A 83 9.40 10.10 -14.20
CA TRP A 83 10.12 11.34 -14.56
C TRP A 83 10.19 12.46 -13.50
N ASP A 84 9.82 12.18 -12.25
CA ASP A 84 9.89 13.16 -11.16
C ASP A 84 11.29 13.33 -10.59
N VAL A 85 11.51 14.48 -9.96
CA VAL A 85 12.81 14.93 -9.44
C VAL A 85 12.94 14.77 -7.93
N ASN A 86 11.96 14.10 -7.29
CA ASN A 86 11.76 14.00 -5.83
C ASN A 86 11.80 15.36 -5.10
N ALA A 87 11.62 16.44 -5.87
CA ALA A 87 11.88 17.83 -5.52
C ALA A 87 13.19 18.01 -4.72
N GLY A 88 14.30 17.46 -5.24
CA GLY A 88 15.66 17.62 -4.74
C GLY A 88 16.05 16.76 -3.53
N GLU A 89 15.14 15.93 -3.03
CA GLU A 89 15.39 15.03 -1.89
C GLU A 89 15.66 13.59 -2.37
N PRO A 90 16.37 12.77 -1.58
CA PRO A 90 16.55 11.35 -1.88
C PRO A 90 15.37 10.47 -1.45
N SER A 91 15.23 9.33 -2.13
CA SER A 91 14.55 8.14 -1.58
C SER A 91 15.37 7.49 -0.44
N THR A 92 14.85 6.50 0.29
CA THR A 92 15.57 5.78 1.36
C THR A 92 16.51 4.72 0.82
N SER A 93 16.30 4.24 -0.40
CA SER A 93 17.32 3.62 -1.27
C SER A 93 18.40 4.62 -1.72
N GLY A 94 18.22 5.92 -1.42
CA GLY A 94 19.23 6.97 -1.58
C GLY A 94 19.31 7.59 -2.98
N GLY A 95 18.33 7.28 -3.84
CA GLY A 95 18.26 7.75 -5.23
C GLY A 95 17.75 9.18 -5.35
N TYR A 96 18.44 9.97 -6.18
CA TYR A 96 18.11 11.35 -6.50
C TYR A 96 17.69 11.49 -7.97
N GLY A 97 16.73 12.38 -8.23
CA GLY A 97 16.33 12.83 -9.56
C GLY A 97 15.71 11.76 -10.48
N PRO A 98 15.40 12.10 -11.74
CA PRO A 98 14.63 11.23 -12.64
C PRO A 98 15.31 9.91 -12.99
N MET A 99 16.64 9.82 -12.87
CA MET A 99 17.44 8.60 -13.12
C MET A 99 17.79 7.82 -11.83
N HIS A 100 17.17 8.18 -10.70
CA HIS A 100 17.34 7.54 -9.37
C HIS A 100 18.82 7.27 -9.01
N LEU A 101 19.67 8.28 -9.19
CA LEU A 101 21.12 8.17 -8.95
C LEU A 101 21.41 8.08 -7.44
N ILE A 102 22.01 6.98 -6.98
CA ILE A 102 22.14 6.67 -5.55
C ILE A 102 23.37 7.30 -4.89
N ASP A 103 23.12 8.03 -3.80
CA ASP A 103 24.06 8.41 -2.76
C ASP A 103 23.44 8.21 -1.36
N LEU A 104 23.42 6.94 -0.92
CA LEU A 104 22.96 6.52 0.40
C LEU A 104 23.72 7.16 1.58
N LYS A 105 24.96 7.64 1.37
CA LYS A 105 25.74 8.31 2.42
C LYS A 105 25.14 9.68 2.72
N THR A 106 24.85 10.47 1.69
CA THR A 106 24.22 11.79 1.85
C THR A 106 22.76 11.65 2.26
N ALA A 107 22.03 10.68 1.69
CA ALA A 107 20.63 10.45 2.05
C ALA A 107 20.40 10.19 3.55
N ARG A 108 21.28 9.41 4.20
CA ARG A 108 21.22 9.17 5.66
C ARG A 108 21.41 10.42 6.52
N LEU A 109 22.13 11.42 6.02
CA LEU A 109 22.29 12.72 6.68
C LEU A 109 21.08 13.65 6.43
N THR A 110 20.41 13.50 5.29
CA THR A 110 19.31 14.38 4.85
C THR A 110 17.96 13.94 5.42
N ILE A 111 17.60 12.67 5.24
CA ILE A 111 16.35 12.06 5.74
C ILE A 111 16.35 12.01 7.28
N GLY A 112 17.52 11.79 7.87
CA GLY A 112 17.71 11.64 9.31
C GLY A 112 17.34 10.24 9.80
N ALA A 113 18.11 9.71 10.76
CA ALA A 113 17.88 8.40 11.36
C ALA A 113 16.72 8.42 12.39
N GLY A 114 15.55 8.92 12.00
CA GLY A 114 14.52 9.38 12.93
C GLY A 114 13.07 9.35 12.42
N THR A 115 12.76 8.60 11.37
CA THR A 115 11.37 8.14 11.12
C THR A 115 11.14 6.88 11.94
N GLY A 116 10.73 7.03 13.21
CA GLY A 116 10.30 5.90 14.03
C GLY A 116 9.07 5.24 13.39
N ASN A 117 9.07 3.92 13.27
CA ASN A 117 7.98 3.18 12.65
C ASN A 117 6.70 3.38 13.50
N HIS A 118 5.56 3.65 12.88
CA HIS A 118 4.32 3.94 13.60
C HIS A 118 3.80 2.77 14.46
N HIS A 119 4.26 1.53 14.21
CA HIS A 119 4.07 0.38 15.09
C HIS A 119 4.83 0.48 16.43
N ASP A 120 5.83 1.35 16.57
CA ASP A 120 6.56 1.57 17.84
C ASP A 120 5.78 2.49 18.80
N ASP A 121 5.03 3.47 18.26
CA ASP A 121 4.49 4.61 19.00
C ASP A 121 3.13 4.35 19.71
N ASN A 122 2.41 3.26 19.40
CA ASN A 122 1.02 3.02 19.82
C ASN A 122 0.81 1.82 20.78
N GLU A 123 -0.35 1.76 21.46
CA GLU A 123 -0.80 0.62 22.28
C GLU A 123 -1.58 -0.47 21.52
N GLU A 124 -1.58 -0.40 20.19
CA GLU A 124 -2.42 -1.21 19.30
C GLU A 124 -2.05 -2.70 19.24
N ASP A 125 -3.05 -3.54 18.98
CA ASP A 125 -2.86 -4.94 18.62
C ASP A 125 -2.85 -5.11 17.10
N PRO A 126 -1.72 -5.49 16.45
CA PRO A 126 -1.66 -5.68 15.00
C PRO A 126 -2.61 -6.78 14.48
N ARG A 127 -3.03 -7.70 15.36
CA ARG A 127 -4.05 -8.71 15.05
C ARG A 127 -5.44 -8.11 14.96
N GLY A 128 -5.72 -7.08 15.76
CA GLY A 128 -7.09 -6.60 16.02
C GLY A 128 -7.97 -7.63 16.73
N ASP A 129 -7.40 -8.47 17.62
CA ASP A 129 -8.14 -9.49 18.37
C ASP A 129 -8.18 -9.14 19.86
N ASP A 130 -9.20 -8.37 20.25
CA ASP A 130 -9.57 -8.03 21.63
C ASP A 130 -9.84 -9.25 22.54
N THR A 131 -9.80 -10.47 21.99
CA THR A 131 -9.94 -11.73 22.73
C THR A 131 -8.61 -12.49 22.91
N ARG A 132 -7.46 -11.90 22.58
CA ARG A 132 -6.09 -12.40 22.86
C ARG A 132 -5.29 -11.37 23.68
N PRO A 133 -4.45 -11.78 24.66
CA PRO A 133 -3.50 -10.86 25.29
C PRO A 133 -2.56 -10.22 24.26
N LEU A 134 -2.20 -8.94 24.45
CA LEU A 134 -1.29 -8.21 23.56
C LEU A 134 0.04 -8.98 23.36
N PRO A 135 0.64 -8.94 22.15
CA PRO A 135 1.93 -9.57 21.91
C PRO A 135 3.04 -8.87 22.73
N PRO A 136 4.06 -9.60 23.24
CA PRO A 136 5.15 -8.98 23.98
C PRO A 136 6.05 -8.17 23.02
N ARG A 137 6.06 -6.84 23.12
CA ARG A 137 6.92 -6.00 22.25
C ARG A 137 8.41 -6.24 22.49
N HIS A 138 9.17 -6.18 21.41
CA HIS A 138 10.62 -6.10 21.39
C HIS A 138 11.06 -5.18 20.25
N HIS A 139 11.45 -3.95 20.58
CA HIS A 139 12.20 -3.08 19.67
C HIS A 139 13.63 -3.62 19.57
N GLU A 140 14.10 -3.91 18.37
CA GLU A 140 15.47 -4.35 18.09
C GLU A 140 15.96 -3.55 16.88
N ALA A 141 17.13 -2.92 16.99
CA ALA A 141 17.60 -1.98 15.97
C ALA A 141 17.97 -2.72 14.66
N PRO A 142 17.72 -2.11 13.47
CA PRO A 142 18.09 -2.73 12.20
C PRO A 142 19.58 -3.06 12.11
N GLY A 143 19.89 -4.26 11.62
CA GLY A 143 21.26 -4.72 11.44
C GLY A 143 22.04 -3.98 10.33
N ASP A 144 23.34 -4.28 10.27
CA ASP A 144 24.21 -3.85 9.18
C ASP A 144 23.85 -4.51 7.85
N ALA A 145 24.03 -3.76 6.76
CA ALA A 145 23.62 -4.14 5.41
C ALA A 145 24.83 -4.53 4.53
N PRO A 146 24.60 -5.22 3.40
CA PRO A 146 25.60 -5.38 2.34
C PRO A 146 26.15 -4.04 1.82
N PRO A 147 27.31 -4.05 1.12
CA PRO A 147 27.95 -2.84 0.61
C PRO A 147 27.06 -2.06 -0.37
N GLU A 148 27.07 -0.73 -0.21
CA GLU A 148 26.11 0.22 -0.79
C GLU A 148 26.35 0.46 -2.31
N PRO A 149 25.29 0.53 -3.14
CA PRO A 149 25.35 1.14 -4.46
C PRO A 149 25.83 2.60 -4.42
N ARG A 150 26.53 3.05 -5.47
CA ARG A 150 27.08 4.42 -5.58
C ARG A 150 26.94 4.98 -7.00
N THR A 151 25.80 4.72 -7.65
CA THR A 151 25.57 5.13 -9.05
C THR A 151 25.72 6.64 -9.25
N LEU A 152 25.37 7.48 -8.26
CA LEU A 152 25.60 8.93 -8.34
C LEU A 152 27.09 9.32 -8.38
N MET A 153 27.94 8.65 -7.59
CA MET A 153 29.38 8.90 -7.64
C MET A 153 29.98 8.41 -8.96
N ARG A 154 29.54 7.26 -9.48
CA ARG A 154 30.04 6.77 -10.78
C ARG A 154 29.58 7.66 -11.94
N ALA A 155 28.34 8.17 -11.89
CA ALA A 155 27.86 9.19 -12.83
C ALA A 155 28.70 10.48 -12.75
N SER A 156 29.15 10.89 -11.56
CA SER A 156 30.05 12.04 -11.39
C SER A 156 31.40 11.83 -12.09
N GLU A 157 32.02 10.66 -11.89
CA GLU A 157 33.27 10.27 -12.56
C GLU A 157 33.14 10.20 -14.09
N LEU A 158 32.02 9.67 -14.59
CA LEU A 158 31.79 9.50 -16.04
C LEU A 158 31.44 10.81 -16.77
N THR A 159 30.90 11.81 -16.07
CA THR A 159 30.40 13.05 -16.70
C THR A 159 31.22 14.30 -16.36
N GLY A 160 32.06 14.24 -15.33
CA GLY A 160 32.73 15.42 -14.75
C GLY A 160 31.78 16.36 -13.98
N ILE A 161 30.50 16.01 -13.84
CA ILE A 161 29.50 16.82 -13.12
C ILE A 161 29.63 16.54 -11.62
N THR A 162 29.59 17.58 -10.78
CA THR A 162 29.71 17.41 -9.33
C THR A 162 28.53 16.63 -8.73
N PRO A 163 28.74 15.84 -7.65
CA PRO A 163 27.67 15.14 -6.96
C PRO A 163 26.52 16.07 -6.54
N GLU A 164 26.83 17.31 -6.17
CA GLU A 164 25.87 18.32 -5.73
C GLU A 164 24.88 18.68 -6.87
N ARG A 165 25.37 18.80 -8.11
CA ARG A 165 24.50 18.99 -9.28
C ARG A 165 23.74 17.71 -9.62
N LEU A 166 24.35 16.53 -9.57
CA LEU A 166 23.65 15.27 -9.83
C LEU A 166 22.48 15.00 -8.84
N ARG A 167 22.54 15.55 -7.61
CA ARG A 167 21.44 15.50 -6.64
C ARG A 167 20.32 16.52 -6.88
N SER A 168 20.61 17.67 -7.50
CA SER A 168 19.74 18.87 -7.47
C SER A 168 19.32 19.44 -8.84
N ASP A 169 20.06 19.13 -9.90
CA ASP A 169 19.84 19.60 -11.26
C ASP A 169 19.31 18.43 -12.11
N PRO A 170 18.05 18.47 -12.60
CA PRO A 170 17.47 17.38 -13.36
C PRO A 170 18.19 17.07 -14.67
N ALA A 171 18.72 18.08 -15.36
CA ALA A 171 19.45 17.88 -16.62
C ALA A 171 20.81 17.23 -16.36
N ALA A 172 21.50 17.64 -15.29
CA ALA A 172 22.70 16.95 -14.80
C ALA A 172 22.40 15.48 -14.46
N ASN A 173 21.32 15.21 -13.71
CA ASN A 173 20.91 13.87 -13.31
C ASN A 173 20.61 12.95 -14.51
N ILE A 174 19.86 13.46 -15.51
CA ILE A 174 19.55 12.76 -16.77
C ILE A 174 20.84 12.41 -17.53
N ARG A 175 21.78 13.35 -17.65
CA ARG A 175 23.10 13.10 -18.25
C ARG A 175 23.92 12.06 -17.47
N GLY A 176 23.80 12.04 -16.14
CA GLY A 176 24.43 11.02 -15.28
C GLY A 176 23.89 9.61 -15.54
N GLY A 177 22.57 9.44 -15.64
CA GLY A 177 21.95 8.15 -15.95
C GLY A 177 22.28 7.66 -17.37
N ALA A 178 22.27 8.56 -18.36
CA ALA A 178 22.69 8.23 -19.72
C ALA A 178 24.16 7.76 -19.79
N ALA A 179 25.06 8.41 -19.05
CA ALA A 179 26.46 8.01 -18.96
C ALA A 179 26.63 6.61 -18.35
N LEU A 180 25.85 6.26 -17.33
CA LEU A 180 25.85 4.93 -16.71
C LEU A 180 25.29 3.83 -17.63
N LEU A 181 24.20 4.07 -18.35
CA LEU A 181 23.69 3.14 -19.36
C LEU A 181 24.73 2.90 -20.46
N SER A 182 25.34 3.98 -20.96
CA SER A 182 26.41 3.96 -21.96
C SER A 182 27.68 3.24 -21.47
N GLU A 183 28.08 3.41 -20.20
CA GLU A 183 29.12 2.58 -19.56
C GLU A 183 28.72 1.10 -19.54
N THR A 184 27.49 0.81 -19.12
CA THR A 184 27.01 -0.57 -18.94
C THR A 184 26.99 -1.33 -20.27
N GLN A 185 26.60 -0.68 -21.36
CA GLN A 185 26.62 -1.25 -22.72
C GLN A 185 28.06 -1.54 -23.19
N ARG A 186 29.02 -0.64 -22.94
CA ARG A 186 30.44 -0.89 -23.20
C ARG A 186 30.99 -2.04 -22.35
N ALA A 187 30.63 -2.11 -21.06
CA ALA A 187 31.03 -3.16 -20.14
C ALA A 187 30.34 -4.52 -20.41
N LEU A 188 29.31 -4.54 -21.25
CA LEU A 188 28.69 -5.75 -21.82
C LEU A 188 29.40 -6.23 -23.10
N GLY A 189 30.22 -5.40 -23.75
CA GLY A 189 30.78 -5.70 -25.08
C GLY A 189 29.72 -5.73 -26.19
N LYS A 190 28.61 -5.02 -26.01
CA LYS A 190 27.48 -4.93 -26.96
C LYS A 190 27.63 -3.72 -27.89
N PRO A 191 27.01 -3.74 -29.09
CA PRO A 191 26.91 -2.55 -29.94
C PRO A 191 26.20 -1.41 -29.21
N ALA A 192 26.52 -0.17 -29.56
CA ALA A 192 25.93 1.04 -28.99
C ALA A 192 25.21 1.78 -30.11
N ASP A 193 24.25 1.09 -30.71
CA ASP A 193 23.55 1.50 -31.92
C ASP A 193 22.19 2.14 -31.56
N ASP A 194 21.56 2.82 -32.53
CA ASP A 194 20.30 3.56 -32.35
C ASP A 194 19.07 2.67 -32.10
N ASP A 195 19.15 1.36 -32.36
CA ASP A 195 18.05 0.42 -32.11
C ASP A 195 17.87 0.20 -30.58
N PRO A 196 16.70 0.52 -29.99
CA PRO A 196 16.47 0.32 -28.57
C PRO A 196 16.67 -1.13 -28.10
N SER A 197 16.47 -2.14 -28.96
CA SER A 197 16.51 -3.56 -28.59
C SER A 197 17.90 -4.05 -28.15
N ASP A 198 18.98 -3.49 -28.71
CA ASP A 198 20.37 -3.84 -28.31
C ASP A 198 20.70 -3.44 -26.87
N TRP A 199 19.99 -2.47 -26.30
CA TRP A 199 20.21 -1.92 -24.96
C TRP A 199 19.56 -2.75 -23.84
N TYR A 200 18.84 -3.82 -24.16
CA TYR A 200 18.10 -4.64 -23.19
C TYR A 200 18.96 -5.11 -22.00
N ASP A 201 20.15 -5.65 -22.26
CA ASP A 201 21.04 -6.16 -21.21
C ASP A 201 21.61 -5.02 -20.33
N ALA A 202 21.75 -3.81 -20.88
CA ALA A 202 22.18 -2.62 -20.11
C ALA A 202 21.04 -2.12 -19.20
N VAL A 203 19.81 -2.06 -19.73
CA VAL A 203 18.61 -1.72 -18.95
C VAL A 203 18.40 -2.72 -17.81
N ALA A 204 18.57 -4.02 -18.08
CA ALA A 204 18.45 -5.07 -17.08
C ALA A 204 19.47 -4.87 -15.92
N ARG A 205 20.72 -4.56 -16.26
CA ARG A 205 21.77 -4.23 -15.26
C ARG A 205 21.54 -2.91 -14.53
N TYR A 206 20.90 -1.92 -15.17
CA TYR A 206 20.65 -0.59 -14.57
C TYR A 206 19.69 -0.65 -13.37
N SER A 207 18.83 -1.67 -13.28
CA SER A 207 17.90 -1.86 -12.15
C SER A 207 18.57 -2.21 -10.81
N GLY A 208 19.89 -2.46 -10.79
CA GLY A 208 20.62 -2.85 -9.57
C GLY A 208 20.38 -4.29 -9.09
N GLU A 209 19.45 -5.03 -9.70
CA GLU A 209 19.04 -6.36 -9.23
C GLU A 209 20.15 -7.42 -9.36
N PRO A 210 20.65 -8.02 -8.27
CA PRO A 210 21.71 -9.04 -8.32
C PRO A 210 21.35 -10.30 -9.10
N THR A 211 20.06 -10.57 -9.30
CA THR A 211 19.57 -11.73 -10.06
C THR A 211 19.45 -11.50 -11.57
N GLY A 212 19.83 -10.30 -12.05
CA GLY A 212 20.01 -9.99 -13.48
C GLY A 212 18.94 -9.09 -14.09
N GLY A 213 17.98 -8.59 -13.31
CA GLY A 213 17.11 -7.45 -13.65
C GLY A 213 16.25 -7.56 -14.91
N THR A 214 16.10 -8.75 -15.50
CA THR A 214 15.35 -8.95 -16.75
C THR A 214 13.89 -8.54 -16.64
N ALA A 215 13.24 -8.75 -15.48
CA ALA A 215 11.86 -8.34 -15.25
C ALA A 215 11.67 -6.80 -15.33
N PHE A 216 12.67 -6.02 -14.89
CA PHE A 216 12.66 -4.56 -15.03
C PHE A 216 12.83 -4.15 -16.51
N ALA A 217 13.71 -4.83 -17.25
CA ALA A 217 13.87 -4.61 -18.68
C ALA A 217 12.62 -4.98 -19.48
N ASP A 218 12.00 -6.15 -19.24
CA ASP A 218 10.73 -6.56 -19.85
C ASP A 218 9.65 -5.47 -19.72
N GLU A 219 9.53 -4.84 -18.54
CA GLU A 219 8.59 -3.74 -18.28
C GLU A 219 8.99 -2.43 -18.97
N VAL A 220 10.28 -2.06 -18.96
CA VAL A 220 10.77 -0.87 -19.69
C VAL A 220 10.48 -1.01 -21.19
N PHE A 221 10.75 -2.17 -21.77
CA PHE A 221 10.49 -2.44 -23.18
C PHE A 221 8.99 -2.60 -23.49
N ALA A 222 8.17 -3.06 -22.55
CA ALA A 222 6.71 -3.02 -22.68
C ALA A 222 6.19 -1.57 -22.72
N MET A 223 6.73 -0.69 -21.89
CA MET A 223 6.40 0.74 -21.88
C MET A 223 6.86 1.45 -23.16
N ILE A 224 8.05 1.13 -23.68
CA ILE A 224 8.53 1.70 -24.96
C ILE A 224 7.64 1.24 -26.13
N ARG A 225 7.11 0.00 -26.11
CA ARG A 225 6.10 -0.45 -27.10
C ARG A 225 4.80 0.36 -27.03
N SER A 226 4.28 0.64 -25.83
CA SER A 226 3.02 1.39 -25.66
C SER A 226 3.16 2.90 -25.81
N GLY A 227 4.35 3.44 -25.57
CA GLY A 227 4.54 4.86 -25.27
C GLY A 227 4.03 5.24 -23.87
N MET A 228 4.27 6.49 -23.48
CA MET A 228 3.74 7.06 -22.23
C MET A 228 3.68 8.60 -22.32
N THR A 229 2.72 9.24 -21.67
CA THR A 229 2.64 10.71 -21.53
C THR A 229 2.23 11.11 -20.13
N ARG A 230 2.95 12.05 -19.49
CA ARG A 230 2.67 12.50 -18.13
C ARG A 230 3.09 13.97 -17.94
N THR A 231 2.48 14.67 -16.98
CA THR A 231 2.99 15.92 -16.43
C THR A 231 3.63 15.64 -15.06
N THR A 232 4.89 16.00 -14.88
CA THR A 232 5.62 15.80 -13.62
C THR A 232 5.08 16.68 -12.49
N ASP A 233 5.50 16.39 -11.25
CA ASP A 233 5.06 17.13 -10.08
C ASP A 233 5.52 18.58 -10.01
N ASP A 234 6.61 18.89 -10.72
CA ASP A 234 7.10 20.25 -10.99
C ASP A 234 6.63 20.82 -12.34
N GLY A 235 5.61 20.21 -12.97
CA GLY A 235 4.83 20.80 -14.06
C GLY A 235 5.39 20.62 -15.49
N HIS A 236 6.37 19.74 -15.70
CA HIS A 236 6.93 19.48 -17.03
C HIS A 236 6.11 18.39 -17.74
N PRO A 237 5.47 18.67 -18.89
CA PRO A 237 4.89 17.62 -19.72
C PRO A 237 6.00 16.86 -20.46
N LEU A 238 5.89 15.54 -20.48
CA LEU A 238 6.85 14.64 -21.12
C LEU A 238 6.14 13.53 -21.90
N ARG A 239 6.83 13.05 -22.93
CA ARG A 239 6.34 11.99 -23.81
C ARG A 239 7.44 11.00 -24.16
N LEU A 240 7.17 9.73 -23.89
CA LEU A 240 7.81 8.59 -24.53
C LEU A 240 7.00 8.22 -25.78
N GLY A 241 7.63 8.25 -26.94
CA GLY A 241 7.05 7.74 -28.18
C GLY A 241 6.72 6.26 -28.08
N ALA A 242 5.63 5.82 -28.70
CA ALA A 242 5.30 4.41 -28.83
C ALA A 242 6.11 3.81 -29.99
N HIS A 243 6.76 2.67 -29.76
CA HIS A 243 7.45 1.87 -30.78
C HIS A 243 6.81 0.47 -30.85
N PRO A 244 5.60 0.29 -31.43
CA PRO A 244 4.87 -0.98 -31.35
C PRO A 244 5.59 -2.18 -31.98
N ALA A 245 6.47 -1.92 -32.94
CA ALA A 245 7.29 -2.94 -33.60
C ALA A 245 8.51 -3.40 -32.77
N LEU A 246 8.80 -2.76 -31.63
CA LEU A 246 9.97 -3.07 -30.79
C LEU A 246 9.81 -4.42 -30.07
N THR A 247 10.27 -5.48 -30.71
CA THR A 247 10.55 -6.75 -30.03
C THR A 247 11.66 -6.53 -29.02
N ALA A 248 11.39 -6.77 -27.74
CA ALA A 248 12.47 -7.04 -26.81
C ALA A 248 13.24 -8.27 -27.33
N PRO A 249 14.59 -8.32 -27.21
CA PRO A 249 15.34 -9.53 -27.51
C PRO A 249 14.69 -10.71 -26.80
N ALA A 250 14.47 -11.81 -27.50
CA ALA A 250 13.77 -12.97 -26.93
C ALA A 250 14.58 -13.49 -25.74
N ALA A 251 14.16 -13.11 -24.53
CA ALA A 251 14.82 -13.49 -23.29
C ALA A 251 15.06 -14.99 -23.31
N SER A 252 16.28 -15.42 -22.97
CA SER A 252 16.75 -16.80 -23.09
C SER A 252 16.04 -17.70 -22.08
N ARG A 253 14.76 -17.99 -22.35
CA ARG A 253 13.86 -18.88 -21.59
C ARG A 253 14.64 -20.16 -21.32
N GLY A 254 15.03 -20.32 -20.05
CA GLY A 254 16.19 -21.12 -19.66
C GLY A 254 16.27 -22.43 -20.42
N SER A 255 17.40 -22.64 -21.12
CA SER A 255 17.59 -23.76 -22.03
C SER A 255 17.17 -25.06 -21.36
N ARG A 256 16.04 -25.63 -21.82
CA ARG A 256 15.60 -26.95 -21.37
C ARG A 256 16.77 -27.89 -21.60
N PRO A 257 17.24 -28.65 -20.59
CA PRO A 257 18.20 -29.71 -20.84
C PRO A 257 17.52 -30.67 -21.81
N SER A 258 17.98 -30.67 -23.06
CA SER A 258 17.42 -31.55 -24.09
C SER A 258 17.68 -32.97 -23.63
N ALA A 259 16.61 -33.78 -23.58
CA ALA A 259 16.75 -35.18 -23.23
C ALA A 259 17.68 -35.83 -24.26
N ASP A 260 18.75 -36.45 -23.77
CA ASP A 260 19.87 -36.96 -24.56
C ASP A 260 19.37 -37.87 -25.69
N SER A 261 19.47 -37.37 -26.93
CA SER A 261 19.10 -38.10 -28.14
C SER A 261 20.25 -39.03 -28.56
N GLY A 262 20.64 -39.92 -27.65
CA GLY A 262 21.75 -40.85 -27.83
C GLY A 262 21.54 -41.74 -29.07
N PRO A 263 22.53 -41.84 -29.98
CA PRO A 263 22.39 -42.65 -31.19
C PRO A 263 22.39 -44.14 -30.86
N ARG A 264 21.45 -44.90 -31.44
CA ARG A 264 21.45 -46.36 -31.36
C ARG A 264 22.57 -46.94 -32.22
N ALA A 265 23.53 -47.61 -31.59
CA ALA A 265 24.47 -48.51 -32.25
C ALA A 265 24.62 -49.84 -31.50
N SER A 266 24.74 -50.91 -32.28
CA SER A 266 24.89 -52.33 -31.94
C SER A 266 25.95 -52.69 -30.90
N ALA A 267 25.75 -53.81 -30.21
CA ALA A 267 26.68 -54.38 -29.23
C ALA A 267 27.65 -55.42 -29.83
N ASP A 268 28.82 -55.60 -29.19
CA ASP A 268 29.51 -56.90 -29.10
C ASP A 268 30.35 -57.00 -27.80
N ARG A 269 31.07 -58.11 -27.60
CA ARG A 269 31.58 -58.63 -26.31
C ARG A 269 33.09 -58.41 -26.09
N GLY A 270 33.51 -58.22 -24.83
CA GLY A 270 34.94 -58.29 -24.43
C GLY A 270 35.21 -57.91 -22.95
N PRO A 271 35.97 -58.69 -22.15
CA PRO A 271 36.18 -58.43 -20.71
C PRO A 271 37.63 -58.09 -20.29
N ARG A 272 37.81 -57.81 -18.97
CA ARG A 272 39.05 -57.52 -18.18
C ARG A 272 39.43 -56.02 -18.06
N ALA A 273 40.04 -55.54 -16.97
CA ALA A 273 40.39 -56.13 -15.66
C ALA A 273 40.43 -55.06 -14.53
N SER A 274 40.67 -55.50 -13.28
CA SER A 274 40.62 -54.74 -12.03
C SER A 274 41.96 -54.14 -11.56
N SER A 275 41.93 -52.99 -10.88
CA SER A 275 42.82 -52.72 -9.72
C SER A 275 42.33 -51.60 -8.78
N SER A 276 42.49 -51.86 -7.48
CA SER A 276 42.59 -50.95 -6.32
C SER A 276 43.93 -51.33 -5.62
N PRO A 277 44.54 -50.62 -4.63
CA PRO A 277 43.91 -49.99 -3.46
C PRO A 277 44.57 -48.63 -3.00
N PRO A 278 44.95 -48.35 -1.73
CA PRO A 278 44.10 -47.57 -0.81
C PRO A 278 44.77 -46.35 -0.11
N ARG A 279 44.01 -45.73 0.82
CA ARG A 279 44.40 -44.67 1.77
C ARG A 279 45.58 -45.05 2.70
N PRO A 280 46.18 -44.04 3.36
CA PRO A 280 46.41 -44.11 4.81
C PRO A 280 45.78 -42.94 5.61
N ARG A 281 45.69 -43.13 6.94
CA ARG A 281 45.53 -42.07 7.98
C ARG A 281 46.84 -41.95 8.77
N ARG A 282 47.13 -40.80 9.38
CA ARG A 282 48.06 -40.66 10.54
C ARG A 282 47.54 -39.64 11.55
N THR A 283 48.17 -39.57 12.72
CA THR A 283 47.60 -39.01 13.97
C THR A 283 48.65 -38.35 14.88
N ALA A 284 48.22 -37.27 15.56
CA ALA A 284 48.57 -36.83 16.93
C ALA A 284 49.97 -36.28 17.31
N GLY A 285 49.94 -35.20 18.12
CA GLY A 285 50.95 -34.77 19.11
C GLY A 285 52.01 -33.74 18.67
N ASP A 286 52.55 -32.85 19.52
CA ASP A 286 52.08 -32.29 20.82
C ASP A 286 52.94 -31.06 21.25
N SER A 287 52.51 -30.26 22.24
CA SER A 287 53.23 -29.18 22.97
C SER A 287 53.60 -27.89 22.17
N ASP A 288 53.87 -26.70 22.78
CA ASP A 288 53.97 -26.29 24.20
C ASP A 288 53.39 -24.84 24.47
N ARG A 289 53.54 -24.33 25.70
CA ARG A 289 52.92 -23.16 26.36
C ARG A 289 53.00 -21.78 25.67
N GLY A 290 52.03 -20.90 26.02
CA GLY A 290 51.98 -19.49 25.57
C GLY A 290 51.21 -18.46 26.43
N GLN A 291 51.17 -18.59 27.76
CA GLN A 291 50.63 -17.62 28.75
C GLN A 291 49.12 -17.27 28.75
N ARG A 292 48.56 -17.02 29.96
CA ARG A 292 47.18 -16.52 30.18
C ARG A 292 47.03 -15.97 31.62
N ARG A 293 46.64 -14.70 31.80
CA ARG A 293 46.22 -14.05 33.09
C ARG A 293 45.87 -12.57 32.80
N THR A 294 44.95 -11.87 33.48
CA THR A 294 43.89 -12.23 34.45
C THR A 294 42.51 -11.85 33.81
N ALA A 295 41.39 -11.41 34.42
CA ALA A 295 40.82 -11.40 35.79
C ALA A 295 39.28 -11.24 35.66
N LYS A 296 38.48 -12.03 36.41
CA LYS A 296 37.21 -11.58 37.05
C LYS A 296 36.58 -12.69 37.91
N ALA A 297 36.88 -12.67 39.20
CA ALA A 297 36.06 -13.26 40.26
C ALA A 297 36.59 -12.77 41.61
N ASP A 298 35.77 -12.04 42.39
CA ASP A 298 35.40 -12.42 43.77
C ASP A 298 34.36 -11.45 44.38
N ARG A 299 33.60 -11.92 45.37
CA ARG A 299 32.81 -11.16 46.39
C ARG A 299 31.60 -10.32 45.89
N LYS A 300 30.55 -10.10 46.71
CA LYS A 300 30.27 -10.51 48.11
C LYS A 300 28.77 -10.79 48.33
N ARG A 301 28.43 -11.41 49.46
CA ARG A 301 27.07 -11.89 49.82
C ARG A 301 26.46 -11.09 50.98
N ALA A 302 25.12 -11.08 51.03
CA ALA A 302 24.23 -10.81 52.17
C ALA A 302 23.95 -9.35 52.59
N LYS A 303 22.64 -9.03 52.68
CA LYS A 303 21.96 -8.85 53.98
C LYS A 303 20.47 -9.22 53.90
N ARG A 304 19.94 -9.67 55.06
CA ARG A 304 18.51 -9.79 55.42
C ARG A 304 18.01 -8.41 55.90
N ALA A 305 16.72 -8.12 56.09
CA ALA A 305 15.43 -8.64 55.60
C ALA A 305 14.34 -7.72 56.18
N HIS A 306 13.09 -7.78 55.71
CA HIS A 306 11.92 -7.53 56.57
C HIS A 306 10.70 -8.29 56.05
N ALA A 307 9.82 -8.69 56.96
CA ALA A 307 8.56 -9.37 56.66
C ALA A 307 7.37 -8.49 57.07
N GLY A 308 6.28 -8.60 56.31
CA GLY A 308 4.98 -8.02 56.62
C GLY A 308 3.89 -8.94 56.10
N ALA A 309 3.16 -9.61 57.00
CA ALA A 309 2.25 -10.68 56.65
C ALA A 309 0.78 -10.27 56.83
N ARG A 310 -0.12 -10.82 56.00
CA ARG A 310 -1.51 -11.06 56.38
C ARG A 310 -2.08 -12.26 55.64
N ALA A 311 -2.81 -13.11 56.37
CA ALA A 311 -3.60 -14.22 55.85
C ALA A 311 -5.08 -13.98 56.22
N GLY A 312 -6.02 -14.39 55.36
CA GLY A 312 -7.45 -14.07 55.52
C GLY A 312 -8.37 -15.05 54.80
N ARG A 313 -8.75 -16.12 55.50
CA ARG A 313 -9.60 -17.25 55.06
C ARG A 313 -10.98 -16.79 54.57
N GLY A 314 -11.55 -17.43 53.55
CA GLY A 314 -12.90 -17.10 53.03
C GLY A 314 -13.54 -18.20 52.17
N ARG A 315 -14.16 -19.16 52.85
CA ARG A 315 -14.95 -20.32 52.40
C ARG A 315 -16.04 -20.07 51.33
N THR A 316 -16.40 -21.15 50.63
CA THR A 316 -17.62 -21.32 49.81
C THR A 316 -18.89 -21.47 50.66
N PRO A 317 -20.07 -21.42 50.01
CA PRO A 317 -20.97 -22.57 50.10
C PRO A 317 -21.38 -23.14 48.73
N LYS A 318 -21.81 -24.40 48.72
CA LYS A 318 -22.43 -25.06 47.57
C LYS A 318 -23.93 -24.80 47.59
N TRP A 319 -24.56 -24.71 46.41
CA TRP A 319 -25.95 -25.14 46.26
C TRP A 319 -26.01 -26.34 45.31
N ARG A 320 -26.85 -27.30 45.68
CA ARG A 320 -27.13 -28.51 44.92
C ARG A 320 -28.62 -28.76 45.07
N ASN A 321 -29.37 -28.73 43.98
CA ASN A 321 -30.65 -29.42 43.95
C ASN A 321 -30.84 -30.12 42.60
N THR A 322 -31.63 -31.18 42.63
CA THR A 322 -31.81 -32.11 41.52
C THR A 322 -33.29 -32.27 41.24
N GLN A 323 -33.68 -32.22 39.97
CA GLN A 323 -34.88 -32.91 39.51
C GLN A 323 -34.69 -33.35 38.06
N ARG A 324 -35.11 -34.59 37.78
CA ARG A 324 -35.40 -35.08 36.44
C ARG A 324 -36.81 -34.64 36.08
N PHE A 325 -37.08 -34.46 34.80
CA PHE A 325 -38.26 -35.04 34.18
C PHE A 325 -37.89 -35.56 32.79
N ASP A 326 -38.66 -36.52 32.28
CA ASP A 326 -38.33 -37.36 31.12
C ASP A 326 -39.28 -37.08 29.94
N GLU A 327 -38.88 -37.57 28.75
CA GLU A 327 -39.68 -37.74 27.52
C GLU A 327 -40.20 -36.51 26.76
N GLY A 328 -40.42 -36.66 25.43
CA GLY A 328 -40.85 -35.56 24.55
C GLY A 328 -40.43 -35.60 23.07
N ARG A 329 -40.46 -36.76 22.40
CA ARG A 329 -40.53 -36.86 20.91
C ARG A 329 -42.02 -36.87 20.51
N PRO A 330 -42.44 -36.39 19.31
CA PRO A 330 -41.91 -36.72 17.97
C PRO A 330 -41.09 -35.54 17.37
N ALA A 331 -40.80 -35.38 16.07
CA ALA A 331 -41.22 -36.08 14.84
C ALA A 331 -40.12 -36.07 13.75
N ARG A 332 -40.52 -36.32 12.49
CA ARG A 332 -39.80 -36.00 11.26
C ARG A 332 -40.78 -35.38 10.27
N VAL A 333 -40.34 -34.39 9.48
CA VAL A 333 -40.94 -34.07 8.18
C VAL A 333 -39.80 -34.04 7.16
N SER A 334 -40.05 -34.57 5.98
CA SER A 334 -39.09 -34.67 4.87
C SER A 334 -39.69 -33.96 3.67
N MET A 335 -39.04 -32.91 3.17
CA MET A 335 -39.28 -32.42 1.82
C MET A 335 -37.95 -32.28 1.08
N ARG A 336 -37.99 -32.78 -0.15
CA ARG A 336 -37.07 -32.51 -1.25
C ARG A 336 -37.75 -31.39 -2.10
N ASP A 337 -37.22 -30.87 -3.21
CA ASP A 337 -36.10 -31.25 -4.07
C ASP A 337 -35.32 -29.99 -4.51
N THR A 338 -34.17 -30.18 -5.15
CA THR A 338 -33.49 -29.13 -5.93
C THR A 338 -33.30 -29.60 -7.37
N PRO A 339 -33.62 -28.77 -8.40
CA PRO A 339 -33.28 -29.07 -9.78
C PRO A 339 -31.88 -28.53 -10.10
N SER A 340 -30.87 -29.39 -9.97
CA SER A 340 -29.53 -29.10 -10.50
C SER A 340 -29.51 -29.26 -12.02
N ARG A 341 -28.87 -28.33 -12.75
CA ARG A 341 -28.57 -28.47 -14.18
C ARG A 341 -27.12 -28.91 -14.40
N SER A 342 -26.93 -29.77 -15.39
CA SER A 342 -25.73 -30.59 -15.57
C SER A 342 -24.70 -30.01 -16.54
N ALA A 343 -23.43 -30.27 -16.26
CA ALA A 343 -22.33 -30.29 -17.23
C ALA A 343 -21.54 -31.60 -17.07
N PRO A 344 -21.00 -32.20 -18.15
CA PRO A 344 -20.52 -33.58 -18.15
C PRO A 344 -19.09 -33.75 -17.60
N ARG A 345 -18.77 -34.96 -17.13
CA ARG A 345 -17.41 -35.39 -16.79
C ARG A 345 -16.79 -36.15 -17.97
N GLY A 346 -15.61 -35.72 -18.41
CA GLY A 346 -14.73 -36.53 -19.26
C GLY A 346 -13.95 -37.55 -18.42
N SER A 347 -13.82 -38.79 -18.91
CA SER A 347 -13.11 -39.87 -18.22
C SER A 347 -11.63 -39.93 -18.59
N ALA A 348 -10.77 -40.21 -17.61
CA ALA A 348 -9.39 -40.64 -17.82
C ALA A 348 -9.14 -41.96 -17.05
N PRO A 349 -8.48 -42.97 -17.65
CA PRO A 349 -8.30 -44.27 -17.02
C PRO A 349 -7.22 -44.24 -15.94
N GLY A 350 -7.41 -45.04 -14.89
CA GLY A 350 -6.42 -45.17 -13.82
C GLY A 350 -5.32 -46.18 -14.15
N VAL A 351 -4.06 -45.79 -13.96
CA VAL A 351 -2.95 -46.72 -13.79
C VAL A 351 -2.57 -46.73 -12.31
N ARG A 352 -2.62 -47.90 -11.68
CA ARG A 352 -1.97 -48.14 -10.39
C ARG A 352 -0.60 -48.72 -10.66
N ASP A 353 0.45 -48.14 -10.10
CA ASP A 353 1.71 -48.86 -9.94
C ASP A 353 2.41 -48.50 -8.61
N GLY A 354 3.11 -49.48 -8.04
CA GLY A 354 3.52 -49.51 -6.64
C GLY A 354 4.93 -48.99 -6.36
N GLY A 355 5.19 -47.69 -6.57
CA GLY A 355 6.51 -47.08 -6.38
C GLY A 355 6.73 -46.41 -5.02
N ALA A 356 7.25 -47.13 -4.02
CA ALA A 356 7.57 -46.55 -2.70
C ALA A 356 8.97 -45.90 -2.64
N ARG A 357 9.07 -44.57 -2.80
CA ARG A 357 10.20 -43.72 -2.33
C ARG A 357 9.91 -42.20 -2.37
N ASP A 358 10.63 -41.49 -1.51
CA ASP A 358 10.97 -40.05 -1.55
C ASP A 358 9.88 -38.94 -1.60
N GLY A 359 8.81 -39.09 -0.81
CA GLY A 359 7.86 -38.00 -0.56
C GLY A 359 8.40 -36.83 0.29
N GLY A 360 9.65 -36.89 0.76
CA GLY A 360 10.23 -35.93 1.71
C GLY A 360 10.85 -34.69 1.05
N ALA A 361 11.66 -34.89 0.01
CA ALA A 361 12.34 -33.79 -0.68
C ALA A 361 11.36 -32.90 -1.47
N SER A 362 10.35 -33.50 -2.12
CA SER A 362 9.35 -32.77 -2.91
C SER A 362 8.56 -31.77 -2.05
N ARG A 363 8.03 -32.22 -0.90
CA ARG A 363 7.26 -31.37 0.03
C ARG A 363 8.08 -30.23 0.63
N LYS A 364 9.38 -30.44 0.86
CA LYS A 364 10.29 -29.36 1.28
C LYS A 364 10.55 -28.34 0.18
N ARG A 365 10.58 -28.74 -1.08
CA ARG A 365 10.78 -27.82 -2.22
C ARG A 365 9.55 -26.94 -2.48
N THR A 366 8.34 -27.46 -2.31
CA THR A 366 7.11 -26.64 -2.41
C THR A 366 7.03 -25.60 -1.29
N ASP A 367 7.43 -25.96 -0.07
CA ASP A 367 7.40 -25.08 1.13
C ASP A 367 8.36 -23.86 1.02
N MET A 368 9.23 -23.82 0.00
CA MET A 368 10.22 -22.75 -0.24
C MET A 368 9.98 -21.94 -1.54
N ARG A 369 8.97 -22.25 -2.36
CA ARG A 369 8.60 -21.40 -3.53
C ARG A 369 7.60 -20.33 -3.10
N ALA A 370 7.78 -19.09 -3.55
CA ALA A 370 6.79 -18.03 -3.37
C ALA A 370 5.54 -18.24 -4.23
N GLU A 371 4.39 -17.79 -3.74
CA GLU A 371 3.08 -17.79 -4.41
C GLU A 371 2.96 -16.54 -5.29
N CYS A 372 3.43 -16.64 -6.53
CA CYS A 372 3.47 -15.56 -7.53
C CYS A 372 3.28 -16.11 -8.96
N PRO A 373 2.82 -15.27 -9.91
CA PRO A 373 2.72 -15.66 -11.33
C PRO A 373 4.11 -15.80 -11.95
N GLU A 374 4.25 -16.61 -13.01
CA GLU A 374 5.55 -16.89 -13.63
C GLU A 374 6.17 -15.68 -14.37
N SER A 375 5.39 -14.61 -14.56
CA SER A 375 5.80 -13.32 -15.12
C SER A 375 6.32 -12.30 -14.08
N LEU A 376 6.48 -12.74 -12.82
CA LEU A 376 6.95 -11.92 -11.70
C LEU A 376 8.02 -12.68 -10.89
N ALA A 377 9.20 -12.08 -10.73
CA ALA A 377 10.24 -12.61 -9.86
C ALA A 377 9.84 -12.39 -8.40
N CYS A 378 9.80 -13.46 -7.60
CA CYS A 378 9.46 -13.39 -6.18
C CYS A 378 10.44 -14.19 -5.32
N GLU A 379 11.01 -13.52 -4.31
CA GLU A 379 11.79 -14.11 -3.23
C GLU A 379 10.86 -14.75 -2.17
N TRP A 380 11.32 -15.83 -1.52
CA TRP A 380 10.68 -16.37 -0.32
C TRP A 380 11.52 -16.02 0.92
N MET A 381 11.08 -15.03 1.68
CA MET A 381 11.75 -14.47 2.86
C MET A 381 10.87 -14.68 4.11
N PRO A 382 10.78 -15.91 4.65
CA PRO A 382 9.72 -16.33 5.55
C PRO A 382 9.65 -15.58 6.88
N ALA A 383 8.43 -15.20 7.27
CA ALA A 383 8.11 -14.64 8.58
C ALA A 383 8.29 -15.67 9.71
N ALA A 384 8.58 -15.16 10.90
CA ALA A 384 9.08 -15.93 12.02
C ALA A 384 8.03 -16.67 12.88
N TYR A 385 7.65 -17.90 12.49
CA TYR A 385 6.76 -18.74 13.29
C TYR A 385 7.49 -19.54 14.40
N LYS A 386 7.62 -18.97 15.60
CA LYS A 386 8.28 -19.60 16.78
C LYS A 386 7.56 -19.23 18.09
N ARG A 387 7.49 -20.17 19.04
CA ARG A 387 6.90 -19.94 20.38
C ARG A 387 7.72 -18.91 21.18
N LEU A 388 7.04 -18.03 21.92
CA LEU A 388 7.69 -16.95 22.68
C LEU A 388 7.91 -17.33 24.16
N LYS A 389 9.00 -16.82 24.75
CA LYS A 389 9.44 -17.15 26.13
C LYS A 389 8.43 -16.74 27.23
N LYS A 390 7.56 -15.77 26.95
CA LYS A 390 6.53 -15.26 27.88
C LYS A 390 5.12 -15.80 27.59
N GLY A 391 5.00 -16.82 26.73
CA GLY A 391 3.72 -17.25 26.16
C GLY A 391 3.41 -16.51 24.84
N GLY A 392 2.45 -17.03 24.08
CA GLY A 392 2.23 -16.63 22.69
C GLY A 392 3.20 -17.30 21.70
N TYR A 393 3.03 -16.97 20.42
CA TYR A 393 3.83 -17.50 19.31
C TYR A 393 3.73 -16.59 18.08
N GLY A 394 4.84 -16.45 17.37
CA GLY A 394 4.91 -15.87 16.03
C GLY A 394 4.40 -14.44 15.86
N ASN A 395 4.50 -13.97 14.62
CA ASN A 395 3.92 -12.73 14.12
C ASN A 395 2.75 -12.96 13.14
N HIS A 396 2.34 -14.21 12.94
CA HIS A 396 1.25 -14.67 12.09
C HIS A 396 0.60 -15.93 12.68
N ASP A 397 -0.59 -16.30 12.21
CA ASP A 397 -1.27 -17.54 12.54
C ASP A 397 -1.31 -18.49 11.33
N ARG A 398 -0.89 -19.75 11.52
CA ARG A 398 -0.87 -20.75 10.45
C ARG A 398 -2.18 -21.53 10.35
N MET A 399 -2.63 -21.85 9.14
CA MET A 399 -3.95 -22.47 8.90
C MET A 399 -3.84 -23.86 8.27
N ALA A 400 -4.38 -24.88 8.95
CA ALA A 400 -4.41 -26.27 8.43
C ALA A 400 -5.58 -26.56 7.46
N GLN A 401 -6.45 -25.59 7.21
CA GLN A 401 -7.65 -25.67 6.35
C GLN A 401 -7.73 -24.43 5.45
N ARG A 402 -8.40 -24.51 4.28
CA ARG A 402 -8.57 -23.33 3.41
C ARG A 402 -9.48 -22.31 4.08
N ARG A 403 -9.00 -21.07 4.22
CA ARG A 403 -9.80 -19.91 4.65
C ARG A 403 -10.44 -19.22 3.44
N PRO A 404 -11.57 -18.49 3.60
CA PRO A 404 -11.95 -17.50 2.60
C PRO A 404 -10.90 -16.39 2.56
N ILE A 405 -10.70 -15.79 1.39
CA ILE A 405 -9.93 -14.57 1.24
C ILE A 405 -10.82 -13.64 0.41
N ASP A 406 -11.40 -12.65 1.08
CA ASP A 406 -12.37 -11.73 0.50
C ASP A 406 -11.71 -10.40 0.06
N TYR A 407 -10.47 -10.13 0.49
CA TYR A 407 -9.78 -8.84 0.27
C TYR A 407 -8.28 -8.96 -0.05
N ILE A 408 -7.78 -7.96 -0.77
CA ILE A 408 -6.35 -7.60 -0.77
C ILE A 408 -6.24 -6.20 -0.16
N VAL A 409 -5.28 -6.01 0.75
CA VAL A 409 -5.04 -4.71 1.41
C VAL A 409 -3.65 -4.19 0.99
N ILE A 410 -3.66 -3.00 0.44
CA ILE A 410 -2.49 -2.20 0.05
C ILE A 410 -2.06 -1.37 1.25
N HIS A 411 -0.79 -1.48 1.62
CA HIS A 411 -0.13 -0.70 2.67
C HIS A 411 1.06 0.06 2.09
N ASP A 412 1.57 1.06 2.81
CA ASP A 412 2.99 1.41 2.73
C ASP A 412 3.68 1.30 4.09
N THR A 413 4.95 0.92 4.06
CA THR A 413 5.67 0.39 5.22
C THR A 413 6.07 1.47 6.25
N GLU A 414 5.83 2.76 5.96
CA GLU A 414 6.41 3.91 6.70
C GLU A 414 7.91 3.67 7.00
N GLY A 415 8.63 3.17 5.98
CA GLY A 415 9.93 2.50 6.16
C GLY A 415 10.58 2.04 4.85
N SER A 416 11.79 1.49 4.97
CA SER A 416 12.61 1.00 3.84
C SER A 416 12.73 -0.53 3.81
N TYR A 417 12.93 -1.09 2.61
CA TYR A 417 13.14 -2.52 2.36
C TYR A 417 14.33 -3.08 3.15
N ARG A 418 15.36 -2.26 3.43
CA ARG A 418 16.48 -2.63 4.32
C ARG A 418 16.02 -3.09 5.70
N GLY A 419 14.92 -2.55 6.24
CA GLY A 419 14.37 -2.95 7.54
C GLY A 419 13.63 -4.28 7.52
N VAL A 420 13.06 -4.67 6.37
CA VAL A 420 12.13 -5.79 6.23
C VAL A 420 12.69 -7.14 6.71
N PRO A 421 13.92 -7.57 6.36
CA PRO A 421 14.50 -8.81 6.89
C PRO A 421 14.59 -8.86 8.42
N SER A 422 14.78 -7.72 9.07
CA SER A 422 14.81 -7.60 10.53
C SER A 422 13.41 -7.66 11.14
N MET A 423 12.43 -7.02 10.50
CA MET A 423 11.04 -6.99 10.96
C MET A 423 10.37 -8.36 10.84
N VAL A 424 10.46 -9.04 9.68
CA VAL A 424 9.76 -10.32 9.46
C VAL A 424 10.36 -11.49 10.25
N SER A 425 11.66 -11.42 10.57
CA SER A 425 12.37 -12.45 11.34
C SER A 425 12.20 -12.32 12.87
N ASN A 426 11.62 -11.20 13.34
CA ASN A 426 11.21 -10.96 14.72
C ASN A 426 9.84 -11.61 15.01
N PRO A 427 9.77 -12.68 15.83
CA PRO A 427 8.54 -13.42 16.11
C PRO A 427 7.62 -12.74 17.13
N SER A 428 7.94 -11.51 17.54
CA SER A 428 7.20 -10.70 18.51
C SER A 428 6.71 -9.37 17.91
N TYR A 429 6.85 -9.23 16.60
CA TYR A 429 6.43 -8.06 15.83
C TYR A 429 5.16 -8.36 15.00
N VAL A 430 4.85 -7.49 14.03
CA VAL A 430 3.74 -7.65 13.09
C VAL A 430 4.15 -8.54 11.90
N SER A 431 3.21 -8.83 10.99
CA SER A 431 3.55 -9.44 9.68
C SER A 431 2.53 -9.11 8.60
N TRP A 432 2.98 -9.25 7.37
CA TRP A 432 2.24 -9.09 6.11
C TRP A 432 2.59 -10.25 5.17
N HIS A 433 1.92 -10.37 4.03
CA HIS A 433 2.15 -11.50 3.12
C HIS A 433 3.29 -11.21 2.14
N TYR A 434 3.36 -10.00 1.56
CA TYR A 434 4.36 -9.62 0.57
C TYR A 434 4.90 -8.20 0.83
N THR A 435 6.18 -7.95 0.54
CA THR A 435 6.74 -6.60 0.35
C THR A 435 7.14 -6.40 -1.11
N ILE A 436 6.93 -5.18 -1.61
CA ILE A 436 7.40 -4.71 -2.91
C ILE A 436 8.39 -3.55 -2.74
N ARG A 437 9.60 -3.69 -3.29
CA ARG A 437 10.68 -2.70 -3.24
C ARG A 437 10.42 -1.54 -4.21
N SER A 438 10.77 -0.33 -3.81
CA SER A 438 10.48 0.91 -4.54
C SER A 438 11.34 1.07 -5.80
N GLU A 439 12.64 0.80 -5.71
CA GLU A 439 13.62 1.10 -6.76
C GLU A 439 13.43 0.31 -8.08
N ASP A 440 13.02 -0.95 -7.96
CA ASP A 440 13.06 -1.95 -9.04
C ASP A 440 11.81 -2.84 -9.12
N GLY A 441 10.89 -2.72 -8.16
CA GLY A 441 9.70 -3.55 -8.07
C GLY A 441 9.97 -5.00 -7.63
N HIS A 442 11.11 -5.30 -7.00
CA HIS A 442 11.38 -6.64 -6.43
C HIS A 442 10.32 -7.03 -5.41
N VAL A 443 9.85 -8.29 -5.46
CA VAL A 443 8.82 -8.81 -4.58
C VAL A 443 9.37 -9.90 -3.67
N ALA A 444 9.11 -9.79 -2.36
CA ALA A 444 9.40 -10.85 -1.39
C ALA A 444 8.11 -11.29 -0.69
N GLN A 445 7.88 -12.60 -0.59
CA GLN A 445 6.79 -13.18 0.20
C GLN A 445 7.30 -13.64 1.57
N HIS A 446 6.53 -13.35 2.61
CA HIS A 446 6.85 -13.64 4.01
C HIS A 446 5.85 -14.59 4.68
N VAL A 447 4.56 -14.50 4.34
CA VAL A 447 3.49 -15.35 4.87
C VAL A 447 2.71 -15.98 3.71
N ARG A 448 2.40 -17.29 3.83
CA ARG A 448 1.60 -18.05 2.86
C ARG A 448 0.20 -17.43 2.73
N THR A 449 -0.37 -17.34 1.54
CA THR A 449 -1.69 -16.69 1.35
C THR A 449 -2.79 -17.35 2.20
N ASN A 450 -2.75 -18.67 2.39
CA ASN A 450 -3.70 -19.36 3.27
C ASN A 450 -3.48 -19.13 4.77
N ASP A 451 -2.27 -18.77 5.19
CA ASP A 451 -1.99 -18.37 6.58
C ASP A 451 -2.52 -16.94 6.83
N ILE A 452 -2.55 -16.50 8.09
CA ILE A 452 -3.11 -15.21 8.52
C ILE A 452 -1.99 -14.33 9.06
N ALA A 453 -1.52 -13.40 8.23
CA ALA A 453 -0.64 -12.32 8.65
C ALA A 453 -1.36 -11.32 9.59
N TRP A 454 -0.61 -10.51 10.33
CA TRP A 454 -1.13 -9.54 11.31
C TRP A 454 -0.83 -8.11 10.84
N HIS A 455 -1.55 -7.65 9.81
CA HIS A 455 -1.28 -6.39 9.11
C HIS A 455 -2.36 -5.33 9.35
N ALA A 456 -3.64 -5.71 9.27
CA ALA A 456 -4.75 -4.75 9.15
C ALA A 456 -5.22 -4.13 10.48
N GLY A 457 -4.70 -4.51 11.65
CA GLY A 457 -5.22 -4.05 12.96
C GLY A 457 -6.67 -4.47 13.28
N ASN A 458 -7.25 -5.37 12.47
CA ASN A 458 -8.63 -5.84 12.59
C ASN A 458 -8.67 -7.35 12.28
N TRP A 459 -9.02 -8.19 13.25
CA TRP A 459 -8.93 -9.65 13.12
C TRP A 459 -9.92 -10.23 12.10
N ASP A 460 -11.08 -9.59 11.97
CA ASP A 460 -12.10 -9.98 11.01
C ASP A 460 -11.59 -9.80 9.57
N ILE A 461 -10.86 -8.71 9.31
CA ILE A 461 -10.20 -8.42 8.04
C ILE A 461 -8.97 -9.31 7.86
N ASN A 462 -8.00 -9.29 8.79
CA ASN A 462 -6.76 -10.10 8.75
C ASN A 462 -7.07 -11.57 8.38
N SER A 463 -8.11 -12.17 9.00
CA SER A 463 -8.47 -13.57 8.76
C SER A 463 -9.10 -13.86 7.38
N ARG A 464 -9.43 -12.83 6.60
CA ARG A 464 -9.93 -12.91 5.21
C ARG A 464 -9.16 -12.04 4.20
N SER A 465 -8.00 -11.49 4.54
CA SER A 465 -7.23 -10.61 3.64
C SER A 465 -5.85 -11.15 3.28
N ILE A 466 -5.26 -10.56 2.24
CA ILE A 466 -3.82 -10.60 1.95
C ILE A 466 -3.28 -9.17 2.02
N GLY A 467 -2.41 -8.88 2.98
CA GLY A 467 -1.68 -7.61 3.09
C GLY A 467 -0.42 -7.56 2.24
N ILE A 468 -0.28 -6.49 1.44
CA ILE A 468 0.87 -6.20 0.58
C ILE A 468 1.48 -4.86 0.99
N GLU A 469 2.71 -4.92 1.46
CA GLU A 469 3.55 -3.80 1.84
C GLU A 469 4.26 -3.18 0.64
N HIS A 470 4.21 -1.86 0.52
CA HIS A 470 4.96 -1.10 -0.47
C HIS A 470 6.02 -0.27 0.24
N GLU A 471 7.28 -0.40 -0.16
CA GLU A 471 8.36 0.41 0.41
C GLU A 471 8.09 1.92 0.21
N GLY A 472 7.84 2.64 1.28
CA GLY A 472 7.49 4.06 1.18
C GLY A 472 7.04 4.68 2.49
N TYR A 473 6.49 5.89 2.35
CA TYR A 473 5.90 6.70 3.40
C TYR A 473 4.75 7.53 2.82
N LEU A 474 3.52 7.37 3.34
CA LEU A 474 2.31 8.07 2.87
C LEU A 474 2.44 9.61 2.83
N ALA A 475 3.32 10.18 3.66
CA ALA A 475 3.60 11.61 3.69
C ALA A 475 4.41 12.14 2.48
N HIS A 476 5.00 11.26 1.68
CA HIS A 476 6.04 11.60 0.70
C HIS A 476 5.75 11.06 -0.71
N GLY A 477 4.80 10.12 -0.85
CA GLY A 477 4.04 9.91 -2.10
C GLY A 477 4.85 9.48 -3.32
N GLY A 478 4.83 10.30 -4.38
CA GLY A 478 5.47 10.00 -5.67
C GLY A 478 6.99 9.75 -5.59
N THR A 479 7.62 10.11 -4.47
CA THR A 479 9.01 9.74 -4.12
C THR A 479 9.22 8.23 -3.94
N TRP A 480 8.14 7.46 -3.73
CA TRP A 480 8.16 6.03 -3.39
C TRP A 480 7.40 5.14 -4.37
N TYR A 481 6.25 5.62 -4.82
CA TYR A 481 5.33 4.83 -5.63
C TYR A 481 5.75 4.91 -7.10
N THR A 482 6.87 4.24 -7.39
CA THR A 482 7.47 4.15 -8.71
C THR A 482 6.60 3.34 -9.67
N GLU A 483 6.80 3.52 -10.97
CA GLU A 483 6.11 2.71 -11.97
C GLU A 483 6.54 1.22 -11.88
N ALA A 484 7.80 0.92 -11.51
CA ALA A 484 8.25 -0.44 -11.23
C ALA A 484 7.44 -1.10 -10.10
N MET A 485 7.29 -0.41 -8.97
CA MET A 485 6.46 -0.86 -7.86
C MET A 485 5.01 -1.07 -8.30
N TYR A 486 4.40 -0.11 -9.00
CA TYR A 486 3.03 -0.23 -9.48
C TYR A 486 2.82 -1.43 -10.40
N ARG A 487 3.77 -1.73 -11.30
CA ARG A 487 3.70 -2.86 -12.24
C ARG A 487 3.84 -4.21 -11.55
N SER A 488 4.83 -4.36 -10.67
CA SER A 488 4.99 -5.58 -9.88
C SER A 488 3.80 -5.82 -8.95
N SER A 489 3.27 -4.75 -8.34
CA SER A 489 2.06 -4.80 -7.51
C SER A 489 0.84 -5.22 -8.32
N ALA A 490 0.61 -4.62 -9.49
CA ALA A 490 -0.52 -4.97 -10.35
C ALA A 490 -0.44 -6.42 -10.85
N LYS A 491 0.75 -6.90 -11.26
CA LYS A 491 0.99 -8.32 -11.59
C LYS A 491 0.64 -9.26 -10.43
N LEU A 492 1.10 -8.94 -9.23
CA LEU A 492 0.84 -9.73 -8.03
C LEU A 492 -0.66 -9.73 -7.68
N VAL A 493 -1.30 -8.56 -7.66
CA VAL A 493 -2.71 -8.40 -7.29
C VAL A 493 -3.65 -9.06 -8.30
N LYS A 494 -3.38 -9.00 -9.61
CA LYS A 494 -4.16 -9.75 -10.61
C LYS A 494 -4.08 -11.26 -10.38
N TYR A 495 -2.88 -11.80 -10.13
CA TYR A 495 -2.68 -13.22 -9.83
C TYR A 495 -3.39 -13.66 -8.54
N LEU A 496 -3.27 -12.87 -7.47
CA LEU A 496 -3.93 -13.15 -6.20
C LEU A 496 -5.46 -13.03 -6.28
N ALA A 497 -5.96 -12.12 -7.11
CA ALA A 497 -7.38 -11.99 -7.38
C ALA A 497 -7.93 -13.20 -8.15
N GLU A 498 -7.19 -13.72 -9.14
CA GLU A 498 -7.55 -14.92 -9.91
C GLU A 498 -7.52 -16.20 -9.05
N GLU A 499 -6.48 -16.43 -8.23
CA GLU A 499 -6.35 -17.62 -7.37
C GLU A 499 -7.37 -17.67 -6.20
N HIS A 500 -7.97 -16.52 -5.84
CA HIS A 500 -8.85 -16.39 -4.69
C HIS A 500 -10.28 -15.88 -5.02
N ASP A 501 -10.63 -15.75 -6.30
CA ASP A 501 -11.94 -15.28 -6.78
C ASP A 501 -12.32 -13.84 -6.28
N ILE A 502 -11.32 -12.96 -6.13
CA ILE A 502 -11.49 -11.59 -5.57
C ILE A 502 -11.76 -10.58 -6.70
N PRO A 503 -12.86 -9.80 -6.65
CA PRO A 503 -13.11 -8.74 -7.63
C PRO A 503 -12.03 -7.63 -7.64
N LEU A 504 -11.67 -7.15 -8.83
CA LEU A 504 -10.75 -6.01 -9.02
C LEU A 504 -11.52 -4.67 -8.94
N ASP A 505 -12.06 -4.36 -7.75
CA ASP A 505 -12.75 -3.12 -7.41
C ASP A 505 -12.25 -2.54 -6.07
N ARG A 506 -12.70 -1.32 -5.69
CA ARG A 506 -12.30 -0.66 -4.42
C ARG A 506 -13.14 -1.03 -3.19
N ALA A 507 -14.08 -1.97 -3.30
CA ALA A 507 -14.66 -2.66 -2.15
C ALA A 507 -13.82 -3.89 -1.74
N HIS A 508 -13.08 -4.49 -2.68
CA HIS A 508 -12.29 -5.70 -2.45
C HIS A 508 -10.78 -5.46 -2.39
N ILE A 509 -10.26 -4.51 -3.18
CA ILE A 509 -8.89 -4.00 -3.09
C ILE A 509 -8.91 -2.71 -2.25
N LEU A 510 -8.43 -2.81 -1.01
CA LEU A 510 -8.54 -1.78 0.02
C LEU A 510 -7.19 -1.14 0.34
N GLY A 511 -7.16 0.13 0.73
CA GLY A 511 -6.06 0.69 1.52
C GLY A 511 -6.26 0.38 3.00
N HIS A 512 -5.19 0.40 3.81
CA HIS A 512 -5.33 0.31 5.27
C HIS A 512 -6.15 1.49 5.83
N ASP A 513 -6.05 2.64 5.18
CA ASP A 513 -6.90 3.82 5.36
C ASP A 513 -8.41 3.52 5.28
N ASN A 514 -8.82 2.45 4.58
CA ASN A 514 -10.22 2.05 4.45
C ASN A 514 -10.69 1.06 5.54
N ILE A 515 -9.80 0.46 6.34
CA ILE A 515 -10.15 -0.62 7.27
C ILE A 515 -10.83 -0.08 8.55
N PRO A 516 -12.00 -0.59 8.98
CA PRO A 516 -12.68 -0.11 10.18
C PRO A 516 -11.98 -0.53 11.48
N GLY A 517 -12.12 0.29 12.53
CA GLY A 517 -11.73 -0.07 13.89
C GLY A 517 -12.67 -1.12 14.50
N ILE A 518 -12.15 -1.98 15.37
CA ILE A 518 -12.87 -3.18 15.86
C ILE A 518 -13.96 -2.88 16.92
N THR A 519 -13.89 -1.72 17.58
CA THR A 519 -14.86 -1.12 18.52
C THR A 519 -14.72 0.42 18.45
N PRO A 520 -15.63 1.22 19.04
CA PRO A 520 -15.55 2.69 18.99
C PRO A 520 -14.20 3.28 19.42
N GLU A 521 -13.56 2.68 20.42
CA GLU A 521 -12.30 3.11 21.03
C GLU A 521 -11.12 2.96 20.06
N HIS A 522 -11.13 1.92 19.24
CA HIS A 522 -10.06 1.60 18.29
C HIS A 522 -10.08 2.48 17.04
N VAL A 523 -11.23 3.09 16.69
CA VAL A 523 -11.40 3.87 15.43
C VAL A 523 -10.37 5.00 15.29
N ARG A 524 -9.92 5.61 16.40
CA ARG A 524 -8.88 6.64 16.37
C ARG A 524 -7.51 6.11 15.97
N GLY A 525 -7.13 4.93 16.49
CA GLY A 525 -5.81 4.32 16.29
C GLY A 525 -5.58 3.87 14.84
N MET A 526 -6.63 3.35 14.20
CA MET A 526 -6.58 2.80 12.84
C MET A 526 -5.83 3.68 11.83
N HIS A 527 -5.03 2.99 11.01
CA HIS A 527 -4.01 3.54 10.12
C HIS A 527 -4.60 4.26 8.89
N VAL A 528 -3.73 4.91 8.10
CA VAL A 528 -4.09 5.99 7.16
C VAL A 528 -3.28 5.99 5.85
N ASP A 529 -2.50 4.93 5.64
CA ASP A 529 -1.75 4.53 4.45
C ASP A 529 -2.63 3.76 3.44
N PRO A 530 -2.28 3.71 2.14
CA PRO A 530 -1.16 4.38 1.50
C PRO A 530 -1.46 5.88 1.22
N GLY A 531 -2.55 6.40 1.80
CA GLY A 531 -2.79 7.84 1.90
C GLY A 531 -3.11 8.56 0.59
N PRO A 532 -2.97 9.89 0.55
CA PRO A 532 -3.54 10.72 -0.51
C PRO A 532 -2.71 10.74 -1.81
N TYR A 533 -1.51 10.16 -1.81
CA TYR A 533 -0.57 10.20 -2.93
C TYR A 533 -0.39 8.85 -3.63
N TRP A 534 -1.02 7.78 -3.15
CA TRP A 534 -1.12 6.53 -3.90
C TRP A 534 -2.10 6.71 -5.06
N ASP A 535 -1.59 6.57 -6.28
CA ASP A 535 -2.30 6.75 -7.53
C ASP A 535 -3.15 5.52 -7.84
N TRP A 536 -4.26 5.40 -7.09
CA TRP A 536 -5.27 4.37 -7.28
C TRP A 536 -5.79 4.30 -8.73
N ALA A 537 -5.77 5.42 -9.47
CA ALA A 537 -6.11 5.44 -10.88
C ALA A 537 -5.08 4.66 -11.71
N ARG A 538 -3.80 5.06 -11.65
CA ARG A 538 -2.71 4.36 -12.37
C ARG A 538 -2.64 2.88 -12.00
N PHE A 539 -2.85 2.57 -10.72
CA PHE A 539 -2.86 1.20 -10.24
C PHE A 539 -3.98 0.37 -10.89
N PHE A 540 -5.22 0.88 -10.91
CA PHE A 540 -6.36 0.18 -11.51
C PHE A 540 -6.29 0.11 -13.05
N ASP A 541 -5.69 1.11 -13.70
CA ASP A 541 -5.36 1.05 -15.13
C ASP A 541 -4.36 -0.10 -15.41
N LEU A 542 -3.39 -0.35 -14.52
CA LEU A 542 -2.44 -1.48 -14.60
C LEU A 542 -3.03 -2.84 -14.17
N LEU A 543 -4.15 -2.84 -13.44
CA LEU A 543 -4.91 -4.06 -13.12
C LEU A 543 -5.76 -4.56 -14.32
N ASP A 544 -5.81 -3.81 -15.42
CA ASP A 544 -6.79 -3.94 -16.52
C ASP A 544 -8.26 -3.77 -16.04
N SER A 545 -8.46 -3.01 -14.96
CA SER A 545 -9.78 -2.68 -14.38
C SER A 545 -9.92 -1.17 -14.17
N PRO A 546 -9.81 -0.34 -15.22
CA PRO A 546 -9.70 1.12 -15.09
C PRO A 546 -10.91 1.73 -14.39
N ILE A 547 -10.67 2.63 -13.42
CA ILE A 547 -11.74 3.32 -12.68
C ILE A 547 -12.40 4.35 -13.60
N THR A 548 -13.58 4.00 -14.10
CA THR A 548 -14.40 4.77 -15.06
C THR A 548 -15.80 5.07 -14.49
N GLY A 549 -16.52 6.00 -15.13
CA GLY A 549 -17.95 6.20 -14.87
C GLY A 549 -18.76 5.01 -15.40
N SER A 550 -19.70 4.53 -14.60
CA SER A 550 -20.47 3.31 -14.87
C SER A 550 -21.99 3.45 -14.74
N GLY A 551 -22.47 4.62 -14.28
CA GLY A 551 -23.89 4.92 -14.11
C GLY A 551 -24.38 6.03 -15.05
N PRO A 552 -25.70 6.22 -15.18
CA PRO A 552 -26.26 7.39 -15.84
C PRO A 552 -25.96 8.65 -15.03
N GLU A 553 -25.89 9.81 -15.69
CA GLU A 553 -25.51 11.10 -15.05
C GLU A 553 -26.43 11.47 -13.87
N GLU A 554 -27.73 11.23 -14.02
CA GLU A 554 -28.75 11.44 -12.99
C GLU A 554 -28.77 10.34 -11.90
N GLY A 555 -28.16 9.17 -12.13
CA GLY A 555 -28.23 7.98 -11.26
C GLY A 555 -27.73 8.20 -9.83
N GLU A 556 -28.10 7.34 -8.87
CA GLU A 556 -28.04 7.71 -7.44
C GLU A 556 -26.62 7.71 -6.81
N SER A 557 -25.56 7.32 -7.52
CA SER A 557 -24.20 7.21 -6.95
C SER A 557 -23.10 7.82 -7.84
N VAL A 558 -21.95 8.11 -7.22
CA VAL A 558 -20.73 8.61 -7.87
C VAL A 558 -19.50 7.85 -7.40
N VAL A 559 -18.50 7.72 -8.27
CA VAL A 559 -17.17 7.20 -7.96
C VAL A 559 -16.16 8.34 -7.99
N ILE A 560 -15.36 8.49 -6.92
CA ILE A 560 -14.32 9.52 -6.88
C ILE A 560 -13.27 9.21 -7.94
N ARG A 561 -12.94 10.19 -8.79
CA ARG A 561 -12.01 10.04 -9.91
C ARG A 561 -11.43 11.39 -10.36
N PRO A 562 -10.63 12.08 -9.54
CA PRO A 562 -9.78 13.17 -10.03
C PRO A 562 -8.79 12.68 -11.11
N ASP A 563 -8.35 13.63 -11.94
CA ASP A 563 -7.08 13.55 -12.67
C ASP A 563 -5.94 13.70 -11.66
N PHE A 564 -5.16 12.64 -11.43
CA PHE A 564 -4.16 12.60 -10.36
C PHE A 564 -3.09 13.69 -10.50
N ASP A 565 -2.49 13.83 -11.69
CA ASP A 565 -1.39 14.78 -11.93
C ASP A 565 -1.87 16.25 -11.94
N ARG A 566 -3.16 16.51 -12.18
CA ARG A 566 -3.76 17.86 -12.10
C ARG A 566 -4.33 18.19 -10.71
N HIS A 567 -4.79 17.21 -9.94
CA HIS A 567 -5.50 17.44 -8.66
C HIS A 567 -4.56 17.72 -7.48
N ARG A 568 -3.96 18.92 -7.47
CA ARG A 568 -2.89 19.33 -6.54
C ARG A 568 -3.41 20.08 -5.30
N VAL A 569 -4.18 19.39 -4.46
CA VAL A 569 -4.79 19.97 -3.24
C VAL A 569 -3.78 20.25 -2.11
N LYS A 570 -4.18 21.06 -1.12
CA LYS A 570 -3.37 21.38 0.05
C LYS A 570 -3.34 20.22 1.06
N TYR A 571 -2.14 19.81 1.44
CA TYR A 571 -1.85 18.96 2.60
C TYR A 571 -0.88 19.63 3.58
N THR A 572 -0.88 19.18 4.82
CA THR A 572 0.11 19.48 5.87
C THR A 572 0.57 18.17 6.55
N GLY A 573 1.44 18.25 7.57
CA GLY A 573 1.87 17.08 8.35
C GLY A 573 3.03 16.28 7.77
N CYS A 574 3.52 16.60 6.56
CA CYS A 574 4.59 15.84 5.89
C CYS A 574 5.99 15.98 6.51
N THR A 575 6.16 16.66 7.65
CA THR A 575 7.35 16.52 8.50
C THR A 575 6.93 16.56 9.98
N ARG A 576 7.55 15.72 10.82
CA ARG A 576 7.30 15.73 12.29
C ARG A 576 7.78 17.03 12.97
N LYS A 577 8.72 17.77 12.34
CA LYS A 577 9.30 19.03 12.87
C LYS A 577 8.40 20.25 12.64
N GLU A 578 7.66 20.28 11.53
CA GLU A 578 6.84 21.43 11.12
C GLU A 578 5.44 20.97 10.67
N PRO A 579 4.62 20.34 11.54
CA PRO A 579 3.38 19.67 11.12
C PRO A 579 2.33 20.60 10.50
N GLY A 580 2.38 21.91 10.75
CA GLY A 580 1.52 22.91 10.10
C GLY A 580 2.01 23.38 8.72
N LYS A 581 3.22 23.02 8.31
CA LYS A 581 3.81 23.40 7.01
C LYS A 581 3.04 22.73 5.87
N ARG A 582 2.85 23.46 4.76
CA ARG A 582 2.29 22.88 3.54
C ARG A 582 3.25 21.82 3.01
N CYS A 583 2.73 20.65 2.67
CA CYS A 583 3.48 19.62 1.96
C CYS A 583 3.95 20.12 0.58
N LYS A 584 4.97 19.46 0.03
CA LYS A 584 5.35 19.62 -1.39
C LYS A 584 4.10 19.38 -2.26
N SER A 585 3.92 20.17 -3.32
CA SER A 585 2.77 20.00 -4.20
C SER A 585 3.03 18.84 -5.15
N GLN A 586 2.26 17.78 -5.02
CA GLN A 586 2.26 16.61 -5.88
C GLN A 586 0.83 16.26 -6.30
N GLY A 587 0.69 15.34 -7.26
CA GLY A 587 -0.61 14.78 -7.64
C GLY A 587 -1.32 14.10 -6.45
N SER A 588 -2.65 13.96 -6.51
CA SER A 588 -3.41 13.35 -5.42
C SER A 588 -4.66 12.59 -5.87
N ALA A 589 -4.88 11.46 -5.21
CA ALA A 589 -6.02 10.58 -5.40
C ALA A 589 -7.21 10.90 -4.47
N SER A 590 -7.20 11.99 -3.69
CA SER A 590 -8.23 12.30 -2.68
C SER A 590 -8.79 13.72 -2.77
N VAL A 591 -10.13 13.84 -2.80
CA VAL A 591 -10.84 15.12 -2.68
C VAL A 591 -11.06 15.50 -1.21
N TRP A 592 -11.07 16.80 -0.91
CA TRP A 592 -11.47 17.33 0.40
C TRP A 592 -12.99 17.49 0.50
N LEU A 593 -13.53 17.15 1.68
CA LEU A 593 -14.96 17.15 1.98
C LEU A 593 -15.34 18.28 2.95
N HIS A 594 -16.19 19.19 2.46
CA HIS A 594 -16.65 20.39 3.14
C HIS A 594 -18.08 20.24 3.68
N THR A 595 -18.41 21.00 4.72
CA THR A 595 -19.75 21.02 5.34
C THR A 595 -20.82 21.77 4.52
N GLN A 596 -20.39 22.58 3.56
CA GLN A 596 -21.23 23.35 2.64
C GLN A 596 -20.52 23.44 1.26
N PRO A 597 -21.22 23.79 0.16
CA PRO A 597 -20.61 23.95 -1.16
C PRO A 597 -19.78 25.24 -1.28
N SER A 598 -18.65 25.29 -0.57
CA SER A 598 -17.66 26.37 -0.64
C SER A 598 -16.30 25.87 -0.13
N HIS A 599 -15.21 26.35 -0.73
CA HIS A 599 -13.84 26.03 -0.28
C HIS A 599 -13.52 26.62 1.11
N ASP A 600 -14.20 27.71 1.51
CA ASP A 600 -14.04 28.33 2.83
C ASP A 600 -14.87 27.64 3.92
N ALA A 601 -15.81 26.75 3.55
CA ALA A 601 -16.62 26.02 4.50
C ALA A 601 -15.76 25.00 5.28
N PRO A 602 -15.97 24.83 6.60
CA PRO A 602 -15.22 23.87 7.40
C PRO A 602 -15.27 22.44 6.84
N LEU A 603 -14.17 21.71 6.96
CA LEU A 603 -14.11 20.27 6.66
C LEU A 603 -15.13 19.49 7.50
N VAL A 604 -15.72 18.43 6.94
CA VAL A 604 -16.66 17.54 7.66
C VAL A 604 -15.96 16.80 8.81
N GLN A 605 -16.69 16.59 9.92
CA GLN A 605 -16.12 15.99 11.13
C GLN A 605 -16.25 14.46 11.16
N ASP A 606 -15.19 13.77 11.60
CA ASP A 606 -15.25 12.37 12.02
C ASP A 606 -15.31 12.28 13.57
N ILE A 607 -16.44 11.79 14.09
CA ILE A 607 -16.66 11.61 15.53
C ILE A 607 -15.86 10.46 16.16
N GLY A 608 -15.40 9.48 15.39
CA GLY A 608 -14.55 8.39 15.87
C GLY A 608 -13.06 8.71 15.84
N LYS A 609 -12.57 9.43 14.81
CA LYS A 609 -11.19 9.94 14.79
C LYS A 609 -11.01 11.06 15.82
N HIS A 610 -11.86 12.09 15.78
CA HIS A 610 -11.66 13.36 16.49
C HIS A 610 -12.56 13.58 17.71
N ALA A 611 -13.50 12.69 18.02
CA ALA A 611 -14.42 12.82 19.18
C ALA A 611 -15.18 14.17 19.26
N GLY A 612 -15.58 14.70 18.10
CA GLY A 612 -16.23 16.03 17.98
C GLY A 612 -15.26 17.19 17.74
N GLY A 613 -13.95 16.93 17.70
CA GLY A 613 -12.94 17.86 17.22
C GLY A 613 -13.03 18.13 15.72
N LYS A 614 -12.25 19.11 15.25
CA LYS A 614 -12.17 19.48 13.83
C LYS A 614 -11.20 18.56 13.07
N SER A 615 -11.63 18.08 11.92
CA SER A 615 -10.75 17.48 10.90
C SER A 615 -9.73 18.50 10.38
N THR A 616 -8.59 18.01 9.93
CA THR A 616 -7.42 18.80 9.51
C THR A 616 -6.99 18.47 8.08
N HIS A 617 -6.10 19.29 7.51
CA HIS A 617 -5.47 19.01 6.21
C HIS A 617 -4.23 18.10 6.32
N SER A 618 -4.03 17.40 7.43
CA SER A 618 -2.87 16.51 7.58
C SER A 618 -2.94 15.32 6.62
N VAL A 619 -1.82 14.91 6.04
CA VAL A 619 -1.73 13.62 5.31
C VAL A 619 -2.13 12.43 6.20
N TYR A 620 -1.86 12.53 7.50
CA TYR A 620 -2.23 11.55 8.52
C TYR A 620 -3.68 11.68 9.04
N ASP A 621 -4.49 12.58 8.46
CA ASP A 621 -5.89 12.78 8.79
C ASP A 621 -6.78 12.63 7.56
N HIS A 622 -7.57 11.56 7.54
CA HIS A 622 -8.48 11.24 6.44
C HIS A 622 -9.96 11.48 6.76
N ALA A 623 -10.26 12.03 7.94
CA ALA A 623 -11.61 12.27 8.44
C ALA A 623 -12.54 12.98 7.44
N ALA A 624 -11.97 13.85 6.60
CA ALA A 624 -12.66 14.63 5.57
C ALA A 624 -12.16 14.33 4.14
N ARG A 625 -11.74 13.11 3.82
CA ARG A 625 -11.27 12.70 2.48
C ARG A 625 -12.17 11.66 1.85
N ALA A 626 -12.42 11.78 0.55
CA ALA A 626 -12.92 10.68 -0.29
C ALA A 626 -11.86 10.35 -1.35
N SER A 627 -11.53 9.07 -1.52
CA SER A 627 -10.37 8.61 -2.30
C SER A 627 -10.77 7.90 -3.60
N THR A 628 -9.90 7.94 -4.60
CA THR A 628 -10.14 7.48 -5.97
C THR A 628 -10.63 6.02 -6.01
N GLY A 629 -11.69 5.81 -6.78
CA GLY A 629 -12.42 4.56 -6.94
C GLY A 629 -13.38 4.21 -5.79
N GLN A 630 -13.38 4.93 -4.66
CA GLN A 630 -14.45 4.79 -3.67
C GLN A 630 -15.78 5.31 -4.23
N ARG A 631 -16.84 4.53 -4.03
CA ARG A 631 -18.19 4.84 -4.52
C ARG A 631 -19.08 5.33 -3.38
N TYR A 632 -19.86 6.38 -3.63
CA TYR A 632 -20.72 7.03 -2.63
C TYR A 632 -22.10 7.33 -3.23
N ALA A 633 -23.15 7.24 -2.42
CA ALA A 633 -24.47 7.73 -2.80
C ALA A 633 -24.47 9.27 -2.86
N LYS A 634 -25.00 9.84 -3.94
CA LYS A 634 -25.28 11.28 -4.03
C LYS A 634 -26.34 11.66 -3.00
N ALA A 635 -26.21 12.87 -2.46
CA ALA A 635 -27.12 13.46 -1.48
C ALA A 635 -27.61 14.86 -1.87
N ASP A 636 -26.92 15.53 -2.80
CA ASP A 636 -27.27 16.86 -3.33
C ASP A 636 -26.37 17.27 -4.52
N ARG A 637 -26.73 18.34 -5.24
CA ARG A 637 -25.84 19.07 -6.19
C ARG A 637 -26.19 20.56 -6.20
N GLN A 638 -25.18 21.43 -6.15
CA GLN A 638 -25.34 22.89 -6.22
C GLN A 638 -24.25 23.48 -7.12
N GLY A 639 -24.57 23.73 -8.38
CA GLY A 639 -23.57 24.10 -9.40
C GLY A 639 -22.48 23.03 -9.51
N ASP A 640 -21.23 23.47 -9.57
CA ASP A 640 -20.05 22.59 -9.59
C ASP A 640 -19.83 21.78 -8.29
N TRP A 641 -20.66 21.92 -7.26
CA TRP A 641 -20.51 21.17 -6.02
C TRP A 641 -21.45 19.96 -5.95
N THR A 642 -20.88 18.79 -5.66
CA THR A 642 -21.64 17.55 -5.43
C THR A 642 -21.61 17.22 -3.93
N ALA A 643 -22.76 16.82 -3.36
CA ALA A 643 -22.82 16.28 -2.01
C ALA A 643 -22.99 14.77 -2.02
N ILE A 644 -22.32 14.09 -1.09
CA ILE A 644 -22.45 12.66 -0.82
C ILE A 644 -22.88 12.39 0.62
N TRP A 645 -23.50 11.23 0.86
CA TRP A 645 -23.74 10.73 2.21
C TRP A 645 -22.43 10.18 2.80
N TYR A 646 -21.97 10.79 3.88
CA TYR A 646 -20.67 10.51 4.48
C TYR A 646 -20.75 10.74 5.99
N LEU A 647 -20.43 9.75 6.82
CA LEU A 647 -20.49 9.83 8.30
C LEU A 647 -21.78 10.50 8.85
N ASN A 648 -22.96 10.09 8.35
CA ASN A 648 -24.28 10.62 8.73
C ASN A 648 -24.60 12.08 8.36
N GLN A 649 -23.77 12.76 7.58
CA GLN A 649 -23.95 14.15 7.13
C GLN A 649 -23.86 14.24 5.59
N LYS A 650 -24.31 15.37 5.02
CA LYS A 650 -23.96 15.74 3.65
C LYS A 650 -22.53 16.24 3.64
N ALA A 651 -21.68 15.65 2.81
CA ALA A 651 -20.30 16.08 2.59
C ALA A 651 -20.14 16.57 1.15
N TRP A 652 -19.74 17.84 1.01
CA TRP A 652 -19.65 18.54 -0.28
C TRP A 652 -18.23 18.53 -0.82
N PHE A 653 -18.07 18.31 -2.11
CA PHE A 653 -16.80 18.47 -2.81
C PHE A 653 -16.99 19.14 -4.17
N TYR A 654 -15.93 19.82 -4.61
CA TYR A 654 -15.90 20.54 -5.88
C TYR A 654 -15.67 19.55 -7.02
N ASN A 655 -16.62 19.48 -7.93
CA ASN A 655 -16.75 18.51 -9.03
C ASN A 655 -17.31 19.20 -10.29
N PRO A 656 -16.52 20.10 -10.91
CA PRO A 656 -16.96 20.91 -12.05
C PRO A 656 -17.04 20.07 -13.33
N GLU A 657 -17.97 20.41 -14.21
CA GLU A 657 -18.28 19.60 -15.41
C GLU A 657 -17.13 19.58 -16.43
N ASN A 658 -16.27 20.60 -16.44
CA ASN A 658 -15.09 20.69 -17.31
C ASN A 658 -13.82 20.04 -16.75
N ALA A 659 -13.82 19.62 -15.47
CA ALA A 659 -12.69 19.00 -14.79
C ALA A 659 -13.19 18.12 -13.62
N PRO A 660 -13.99 17.07 -13.90
CA PRO A 660 -14.66 16.31 -12.86
C PRO A 660 -13.67 15.63 -11.91
N THR A 661 -14.03 15.63 -10.63
CA THR A 661 -13.33 14.94 -9.53
C THR A 661 -14.09 13.70 -9.06
N ALA A 662 -15.33 13.49 -9.54
CA ALA A 662 -16.06 12.24 -9.43
C ALA A 662 -16.97 12.02 -10.65
N LEU A 663 -17.07 10.77 -11.09
CA LEU A 663 -17.88 10.35 -12.24
C LEU A 663 -19.19 9.68 -11.76
N PRO A 664 -20.27 9.71 -12.56
CA PRO A 664 -21.48 8.94 -12.27
C PRO A 664 -21.19 7.44 -12.20
N ALA A 665 -21.75 6.76 -11.20
CA ALA A 665 -21.49 5.35 -10.94
C ALA A 665 -22.77 4.58 -10.67
N GLY A 666 -22.88 3.39 -11.26
CA GLY A 666 -23.94 2.43 -10.94
C GLY A 666 -23.54 1.48 -9.81
N GLY A 667 -24.50 0.69 -9.36
CA GLY A 667 -24.35 -0.39 -8.40
C GLY A 667 -25.23 -0.18 -7.16
N PRO A 668 -25.64 -1.27 -6.49
CA PRO A 668 -26.62 -1.22 -5.40
C PRO A 668 -26.25 -0.26 -4.27
N LEU A 669 -27.27 0.39 -3.71
CA LEU A 669 -27.17 1.18 -2.47
C LEU A 669 -27.91 0.44 -1.34
N VAL A 670 -27.68 0.83 -0.08
CA VAL A 670 -28.53 0.40 1.05
C VAL A 670 -29.08 1.58 1.84
N THR A 671 -30.27 1.41 2.39
CA THR A 671 -30.94 2.31 3.35
C THR A 671 -31.48 1.48 4.53
N PRO A 672 -31.59 2.04 5.75
CA PRO A 672 -32.40 1.43 6.82
C PRO A 672 -33.78 1.00 6.34
N ARG A 673 -34.24 -0.19 6.75
CA ARG A 673 -35.60 -0.66 6.41
C ARG A 673 -36.68 0.28 6.93
N ALA A 674 -37.81 0.31 6.23
CA ALA A 674 -39.00 1.03 6.67
C ALA A 674 -39.32 0.80 8.16
N GLY A 675 -39.54 1.89 8.90
CA GLY A 675 -39.79 1.89 10.35
C GLY A 675 -38.54 2.00 11.23
N LEU A 676 -37.33 1.68 10.73
CA LEU A 676 -36.08 1.79 11.50
C LEU A 676 -35.50 3.22 11.41
N ARG A 677 -35.64 4.00 12.49
CA ARG A 677 -35.07 5.36 12.58
C ARG A 677 -33.54 5.38 12.46
N THR A 678 -32.88 4.36 13.00
CA THR A 678 -31.42 4.22 13.04
C THR A 678 -31.01 2.75 13.01
N VAL A 679 -29.98 2.40 12.24
CA VAL A 679 -29.39 1.05 12.16
C VAL A 679 -27.95 1.08 12.66
N ARG A 680 -27.50 0.01 13.31
CA ARG A 680 -26.16 -0.09 13.93
C ARG A 680 -25.08 -0.45 12.91
N LEU A 681 -23.91 0.16 13.05
CA LEU A 681 -22.70 -0.17 12.29
C LEU A 681 -21.70 -0.97 13.12
N TYR A 682 -20.90 -1.78 12.43
CA TYR A 682 -19.94 -2.70 13.02
C TYR A 682 -18.62 -2.67 12.23
N GLY A 683 -17.50 -2.77 12.94
CA GLY A 683 -16.18 -2.93 12.32
C GLY A 683 -15.80 -4.37 12.00
N ARG A 684 -16.67 -5.34 12.34
CA ARG A 684 -16.45 -6.78 12.19
C ARG A 684 -17.77 -7.50 11.88
N ALA A 685 -17.74 -8.54 11.06
CA ALA A 685 -18.88 -9.31 10.55
C ALA A 685 -19.03 -10.68 11.27
N TYR A 686 -18.95 -10.70 12.59
CA TYR A 686 -18.87 -11.95 13.37
C TYR A 686 -20.20 -12.73 13.48
N PRO A 687 -20.15 -14.07 13.70
CA PRO A 687 -21.32 -14.94 13.81
C PRO A 687 -22.24 -14.65 14.99
N GLU A 688 -23.49 -15.11 14.87
CA GLU A 688 -24.43 -15.23 15.99
C GLU A 688 -23.95 -16.25 17.05
N ALA A 689 -24.45 -16.12 18.29
CA ALA A 689 -23.91 -16.85 19.43
C ALA A 689 -24.11 -18.38 19.36
N ASP A 690 -25.18 -18.87 18.74
CA ASP A 690 -25.45 -20.29 18.56
C ASP A 690 -24.61 -20.97 17.47
N ALA A 691 -23.85 -20.19 16.69
CA ALA A 691 -22.86 -20.74 15.74
C ALA A 691 -21.57 -21.23 16.44
N TYR A 692 -21.29 -20.77 17.67
CA TYR A 692 -20.04 -21.09 18.38
C TYR A 692 -20.09 -22.51 19.01
N PRO A 693 -19.08 -23.37 18.77
CA PRO A 693 -19.02 -24.69 19.38
C PRO A 693 -18.90 -24.64 20.91
N ARG A 694 -19.46 -25.66 21.59
CA ARG A 694 -19.38 -25.81 23.06
C ARG A 694 -17.93 -25.75 23.53
N GLY A 695 -17.67 -24.86 24.51
CA GLY A 695 -16.33 -24.65 25.07
C GLY A 695 -15.57 -23.46 24.47
N ILE A 696 -16.12 -22.79 23.46
CA ILE A 696 -15.62 -21.51 22.94
C ILE A 696 -16.66 -20.44 23.26
N GLU A 697 -16.24 -19.40 23.97
CA GLU A 697 -17.12 -18.27 24.32
C GLU A 697 -17.49 -17.46 23.07
N PRO A 698 -18.78 -17.16 22.82
CA PRO A 698 -19.20 -16.31 21.70
C PRO A 698 -18.68 -14.88 21.82
N ILE A 699 -18.15 -14.32 20.73
CA ILE A 699 -17.71 -12.92 20.74
C ILE A 699 -18.92 -11.99 20.64
N LYS A 700 -19.17 -11.24 21.72
CA LYS A 700 -20.19 -10.19 21.75
C LYS A 700 -19.78 -9.01 20.87
N LEU A 701 -20.29 -8.97 19.65
CA LEU A 701 -20.00 -7.91 18.69
C LEU A 701 -20.46 -6.52 19.19
N VAL A 702 -19.51 -5.59 19.32
CA VAL A 702 -19.73 -4.21 19.78
C VAL A 702 -20.04 -3.30 18.57
N PRO A 703 -21.15 -2.55 18.57
CA PRO A 703 -21.41 -1.53 17.54
C PRO A 703 -20.39 -0.38 17.61
N LEU A 704 -20.11 0.23 16.47
CA LEU A 704 -19.37 1.49 16.37
C LEU A 704 -20.23 2.67 16.86
N GLN A 705 -19.61 3.83 17.06
CA GLN A 705 -20.27 5.09 17.42
C GLN A 705 -21.19 5.66 16.31
N TYR A 706 -21.23 5.01 15.15
CA TYR A 706 -22.00 5.42 13.98
C TYR A 706 -23.30 4.62 13.82
N THR A 707 -24.28 5.21 13.14
CA THR A 707 -25.58 4.58 12.86
C THR A 707 -26.16 5.09 11.55
N LEU A 708 -26.50 4.25 10.55
CA LEU A 708 -27.25 4.73 9.38
C LEU A 708 -28.57 5.33 9.85
N ARG A 709 -28.97 6.49 9.32
CA ARG A 709 -30.25 7.13 9.64
C ARG A 709 -31.26 6.91 8.52
N ALA A 710 -32.55 6.83 8.86
CA ALA A 710 -33.63 6.74 7.87
C ALA A 710 -33.53 7.89 6.84
N GLY A 711 -33.71 7.57 5.56
CA GLY A 711 -33.56 8.51 4.45
C GLY A 711 -32.11 8.76 3.97
N GLN A 712 -31.11 8.11 4.58
CA GLN A 712 -29.74 8.10 4.09
C GLN A 712 -29.45 6.82 3.29
N ARG A 713 -28.65 6.96 2.24
CA ARG A 713 -28.23 5.86 1.37
C ARG A 713 -26.72 5.75 1.38
N TYR A 714 -26.18 4.53 1.34
CA TYR A 714 -24.73 4.27 1.26
C TYR A 714 -24.44 3.20 0.23
N ALA A 715 -23.27 3.26 -0.44
CA ALA A 715 -22.92 2.31 -1.49
C ALA A 715 -22.64 0.93 -0.92
N LEU A 716 -23.30 -0.10 -1.48
CA LEU A 716 -22.98 -1.50 -1.22
C LEU A 716 -21.71 -1.89 -1.97
N GLY A 717 -20.79 -2.56 -1.28
CA GLY A 717 -19.61 -3.21 -1.87
C GLY A 717 -19.82 -4.71 -2.02
N HIS A 718 -20.00 -5.41 -0.90
CA HIS A 718 -20.10 -6.88 -0.85
C HIS A 718 -21.09 -7.33 0.24
N THR A 719 -21.61 -8.56 0.15
CA THR A 719 -22.47 -9.19 1.16
C THR A 719 -21.80 -10.44 1.71
N LEU A 720 -21.21 -10.33 2.90
CA LEU A 720 -20.48 -11.39 3.57
C LEU A 720 -21.41 -12.30 4.38
N ARG A 721 -21.10 -13.60 4.39
CA ARG A 721 -21.58 -14.51 5.45
C ARG A 721 -20.75 -14.31 6.71
N SER A 722 -21.40 -14.33 7.87
CA SER A 722 -20.74 -14.15 9.15
C SER A 722 -19.73 -15.26 9.47
N ILE A 723 -18.50 -14.88 9.78
CA ILE A 723 -17.37 -15.80 10.02
C ILE A 723 -16.51 -15.27 11.16
N TYR A 724 -15.97 -16.16 12.00
CA TYR A 724 -14.88 -15.85 12.92
C TYR A 724 -13.86 -17.00 12.96
N THR A 725 -12.58 -16.67 12.77
CA THR A 725 -11.49 -17.66 12.81
C THR A 725 -10.87 -17.70 14.21
N HIS A 726 -11.03 -18.83 14.91
CA HIS A 726 -10.46 -19.05 16.24
C HIS A 726 -9.04 -19.58 16.13
N ALA A 727 -8.05 -18.69 15.99
CA ALA A 727 -6.63 -19.02 15.94
C ALA A 727 -5.92 -18.62 17.24
N LYS A 728 -5.86 -19.55 18.21
CA LYS A 728 -5.28 -19.30 19.55
C LYS A 728 -4.24 -20.32 20.03
N SER A 729 -3.83 -21.23 19.15
CA SER A 729 -2.83 -22.27 19.43
C SER A 729 -1.66 -22.20 18.46
N PHE A 730 -0.46 -22.59 18.90
CA PHE A 730 0.68 -22.75 18.02
C PHE A 730 0.51 -23.92 17.01
N ASN A 731 -0.40 -24.86 17.30
CA ASN A 731 -0.71 -25.96 16.39
C ASN A 731 -1.86 -25.54 15.44
N PRO A 732 -1.63 -25.45 14.11
CA PRO A 732 -2.63 -25.00 13.14
C PRO A 732 -3.82 -25.97 13.00
N ARG A 733 -3.73 -27.19 13.54
CA ARG A 733 -4.84 -28.16 13.58
C ARG A 733 -5.87 -27.87 14.67
N ASP A 734 -5.54 -27.02 15.65
CA ASP A 734 -6.47 -26.61 16.71
C ASP A 734 -7.32 -25.39 16.27
N HIS A 735 -7.02 -24.81 15.09
CA HIS A 735 -7.68 -23.60 14.58
C HIS A 735 -8.98 -23.98 13.87
N ILE A 736 -10.07 -23.28 14.19
CA ILE A 736 -11.37 -23.52 13.57
C ILE A 736 -11.96 -22.24 12.96
N ILE A 737 -12.64 -22.39 11.83
CA ILE A 737 -13.42 -21.34 11.18
C ILE A 737 -14.88 -21.53 11.60
N ILE A 738 -15.36 -20.68 12.51
CA ILE A 738 -16.76 -20.65 12.96
C ILE A 738 -17.57 -19.88 11.92
N ARG A 739 -18.66 -20.47 11.42
CA ARG A 739 -19.50 -19.92 10.35
C ARG A 739 -20.94 -19.78 10.83
N GLY A 740 -21.50 -18.58 10.71
CA GLY A 740 -22.87 -18.29 11.09
C GLY A 740 -23.84 -18.16 9.89
N LYS A 741 -25.10 -17.94 10.24
CA LYS A 741 -26.23 -17.74 9.34
C LYS A 741 -26.36 -16.28 8.94
N LEU A 742 -26.01 -15.35 9.83
CA LEU A 742 -26.08 -13.90 9.60
C LEU A 742 -25.37 -13.49 8.30
N LEU A 743 -25.97 -12.53 7.61
CA LEU A 743 -25.37 -11.83 6.47
C LEU A 743 -25.08 -10.39 6.87
N TYR A 744 -23.93 -9.88 6.45
CA TYR A 744 -23.51 -8.49 6.63
C TYR A 744 -23.23 -7.85 5.27
N HIS A 745 -23.82 -6.69 5.03
CA HIS A 745 -23.44 -5.82 3.92
C HIS A 745 -22.25 -4.96 4.32
N GLN A 746 -21.20 -5.00 3.53
CA GLN A 746 -20.11 -4.04 3.55
C GLN A 746 -20.55 -2.77 2.80
N ILE A 747 -20.47 -1.63 3.46
CA ILE A 747 -20.79 -0.32 2.87
C ILE A 747 -19.59 0.63 2.94
N GLN A 748 -19.49 1.55 1.99
CA GLN A 748 -18.64 2.73 2.12
C GLN A 748 -19.31 3.70 3.10
N PHE A 749 -18.69 3.96 4.26
CA PHE A 749 -19.26 4.84 5.29
C PHE A 749 -18.18 5.77 5.86
N GLY A 750 -18.16 7.00 5.35
CA GLY A 750 -17.00 7.87 5.52
C GLY A 750 -15.84 7.40 4.63
N HIS A 751 -14.60 7.64 5.06
CA HIS A 751 -13.40 7.16 4.37
C HIS A 751 -13.19 5.64 4.45
N ARG A 752 -13.84 4.97 5.41
CA ARG A 752 -13.66 3.54 5.72
C ARG A 752 -14.86 2.69 5.25
N VAL A 753 -14.62 1.41 5.03
CA VAL A 753 -15.69 0.41 4.86
C VAL A 753 -16.22 0.01 6.24
N MET A 754 -17.52 -0.27 6.35
CA MET A 754 -18.15 -0.73 7.60
C MET A 754 -19.23 -1.78 7.31
N PHE A 755 -19.58 -2.57 8.32
CA PHE A 755 -20.56 -3.66 8.18
C PHE A 755 -21.89 -3.32 8.84
N VAL A 756 -22.98 -3.61 8.14
CA VAL A 756 -24.37 -3.55 8.63
C VAL A 756 -25.05 -4.90 8.38
N LYS A 757 -25.98 -5.32 9.22
CA LYS A 757 -26.69 -6.59 9.02
C LYS A 757 -27.69 -6.49 7.87
N ALA A 758 -27.78 -7.50 7.03
CA ALA A 758 -28.72 -7.55 5.91
C ALA A 758 -30.20 -7.51 6.35
N ASP A 759 -30.50 -7.97 7.58
CA ASP A 759 -31.85 -7.92 8.14
C ASP A 759 -32.26 -6.51 8.57
N ASP A 760 -31.31 -5.61 8.86
CA ASP A 760 -31.58 -4.24 9.34
C ASP A 760 -31.70 -3.19 8.19
N VAL A 761 -31.29 -3.52 6.96
CA VAL A 761 -31.31 -2.61 5.80
C VAL A 761 -31.98 -3.25 4.59
N GLU A 762 -32.44 -2.43 3.65
CA GLU A 762 -32.91 -2.86 2.33
C GLU A 762 -31.94 -2.39 1.24
N ILE A 763 -31.77 -3.22 0.21
CA ILE A 763 -30.95 -2.90 -0.96
C ILE A 763 -31.83 -2.16 -1.96
N LEU A 764 -31.37 -0.98 -2.38
CA LEU A 764 -31.89 -0.26 -3.53
C LEU A 764 -31.06 -0.70 -4.75
N GLN A 765 -31.75 -1.04 -5.84
CA GLN A 765 -31.13 -1.22 -7.16
C GLN A 765 -31.39 0.05 -7.98
N ASP A 766 -30.46 0.38 -8.88
CA ASP A 766 -30.60 1.46 -9.87
C ASP A 766 -31.61 1.07 -10.98
#